data_AF-A0A9D1P2T4-F1
#
_entry.id   AF-A0A9D1P2T4-F1
#
_cell.length_a   1.000
_cell.length_b   1.000
_cell.length_c   1.000
_cell.angle_alpha   90.00
_cell.angle_beta   90.00
_cell.angle_gamma   90.00
#
_symmetry.space_group_name_H-M   'P 1'
#
loop_
_entity.id
_entity.type
_entity.pdbx_description
1 polymer ?
#
loop_
_entity_poly.entity_id
_entity_poly.type
_entity_poly.pdbx_seq_one_letter_code
_entity_poly.pdbx_strand_id
1 'polypeptide(L)'
;MRKSGRAGVLFGTAVMCMSLSLSSVYGEELQVQDKNTVDAGNAAELQTETELQAAADNGSVIENKSYDIVSPVIDRVVLPQAGQTLTSDDRLLAYIYAHDDDSGIEAVSVEIGAGEYTISLGAYYNEELGCYVIDEPLTNVNAHFIYIKSLTVSDRAGNRADLDTQDEETGSWLYQLPFQYEDAGYAVKELVLEQQGETLTEEDIVALSFSTEPQTEQETDAVFARFVSDNGRIYDMYVSFHEETGRYEGSESASAFGNGRWTLSAIGFSRRGELSEFSIENPENCWFCIEMTPEPEPDDTEPPVIQSIEMEKNGQSIQAGESVTIKVKASDNVGLDEEFAFLQMYADAENIMGSTLGVMLYYDSESGMFTGEFETADDTYPCEWYIGEVMIYDLSGNCTSVTDYRPDFEAYHPYYVNVINQDTFVSDPYEATVTFVVRNDRGGRQVVAEVTKDQLKKRSIFKEAGIQIPEAVYATSGIEQTGWVDEYGNIVDENTQVPPRDNAHMTVYASYASTPVIFVLDYYTQDGDVGHFRYTYGMPNGSTYGDVKKYLSTVPLPDDAASELAFSGWQLEGVDDDAEVGIYDYLYVSADYKENVYHLSFEYLNKDGQWTEENQLYTFEEGTTYGEMFAYAYAYVPSDCSSDIEFMGFVAAEDSNVSDYDPNEIIPADHPLGDTCSFTADYGDKVVVCLQFSYYDVSGYYITDQRTAIAEKGSSYADILSRYKPETIDSYPGLQFEGWTMDGEEGNVVYSGESLSFEAQYANCLLRFIIDERLADGIREDLDFDYISCMVAEYGETVTLPAKFDGYSEITWLNDMWPEDGVWKVDGDVTFFGYGVKTDTPDEPVTPPDSQEPSEDPGTDITVTTPVPGSQSGEKTGSAADLENSVSARAADTGDETQITAAAAALVGSAAVLCIIAAIKKFIRSGGR
;
A
#
# COMPACT_ATOMS: atom_id res chain seq x y z
N MET A 1 7.83 -31.31 -63.28
CA MET A 1 6.82 -32.37 -63.49
C MET A 1 5.78 -32.23 -62.38
N ARG A 2 4.48 -32.09 -62.75
CA ARG A 2 3.20 -32.17 -61.97
C ARG A 2 3.20 -31.79 -60.47
N LYS A 3 2.62 -30.65 -60.04
CA LYS A 3 1.20 -30.18 -59.85
C LYS A 3 0.51 -30.59 -58.53
N SER A 4 -0.25 -29.62 -57.98
CA SER A 4 -1.21 -29.56 -56.83
C SER A 4 -0.58 -29.38 -55.44
N GLY A 5 -1.01 -28.47 -54.55
CA GLY A 5 -2.22 -27.62 -54.48
C GLY A 5 -3.04 -27.95 -53.21
N ARG A 6 -2.88 -27.15 -52.15
CA ARG A 6 -3.69 -27.03 -50.89
C ARG A 6 -3.19 -25.72 -50.25
N ALA A 7 -3.90 -24.60 -50.10
CA ALA A 7 -5.27 -24.33 -49.62
C ALA A 7 -5.49 -24.86 -48.19
N GLY A 8 -4.90 -24.15 -47.22
CA GLY A 8 -5.31 -24.15 -45.83
C GLY A 8 -5.99 -22.82 -45.55
N VAL A 9 -7.23 -22.89 -45.11
CA VAL A 9 -8.11 -21.77 -44.76
C VAL A 9 -7.98 -21.57 -43.26
N LEU A 10 -7.40 -20.44 -42.84
CA LEU A 10 -7.45 -19.93 -41.47
C LEU A 10 -8.63 -18.95 -41.42
N PHE A 11 -9.67 -19.30 -40.67
CA PHE A 11 -10.71 -18.36 -40.26
C PHE A 11 -10.29 -17.83 -38.88
N GLY A 12 -9.78 -16.60 -38.86
CA GLY A 12 -9.62 -15.78 -37.66
C GLY A 12 -10.26 -14.44 -37.96
N THR A 13 -11.52 -14.27 -37.58
CA THR A 13 -12.26 -13.02 -37.70
C THR A 13 -11.91 -12.12 -36.51
N ALA A 14 -10.86 -11.31 -36.66
CA ALA A 14 -10.68 -10.09 -35.90
C ALA A 14 -11.43 -8.96 -36.63
N VAL A 15 -12.57 -8.54 -36.10
CA VAL A 15 -13.32 -7.38 -36.60
C VAL A 15 -12.69 -6.14 -35.94
N MET A 16 -11.67 -5.58 -36.58
CA MET A 16 -11.13 -4.26 -36.24
C MET A 16 -11.86 -3.24 -37.13
N CYS A 17 -12.67 -2.36 -36.51
CA CYS A 17 -13.32 -1.26 -37.21
C CYS A 17 -12.27 -0.19 -37.57
N MET A 18 -11.67 -0.29 -38.76
CA MET A 18 -10.97 0.83 -39.39
C MET A 18 -11.99 1.76 -40.06
N SER A 19 -12.10 2.99 -39.57
CA SER A 19 -12.73 4.10 -40.29
C SER A 19 -11.85 4.51 -41.47
N LEU A 20 -12.12 3.94 -42.64
CA LEU A 20 -11.50 4.30 -43.92
C LEU A 20 -12.05 5.64 -44.44
N SER A 21 -11.30 6.72 -44.29
CA SER A 21 -11.50 7.95 -45.08
C SER A 21 -10.86 7.79 -46.46
N LEU A 22 -11.70 7.59 -47.48
CA LEU A 22 -11.30 7.52 -48.88
C LEU A 22 -11.07 8.95 -49.44
N SER A 23 -9.81 9.33 -49.62
CA SER A 23 -9.44 10.52 -50.40
C SER A 23 -8.77 10.10 -51.72
N SER A 24 -9.42 10.48 -52.82
CA SER A 24 -9.09 10.07 -54.19
C SER A 24 -7.77 10.65 -54.71
N VAL A 25 -6.93 9.77 -55.26
CA VAL A 25 -5.72 10.07 -56.02
C VAL A 25 -6.04 10.80 -57.33
N TYR A 26 -5.47 11.99 -57.53
CA TYR A 26 -5.12 12.52 -58.84
C TYR A 26 -3.64 12.88 -58.84
N GLY A 27 -2.84 12.08 -59.53
CA GLY A 27 -1.42 12.34 -59.73
C GLY A 27 -1.19 13.35 -60.85
N GLU A 28 -0.18 14.20 -60.66
CA GLU A 28 0.61 14.78 -61.75
C GLU A 28 2.07 14.91 -61.30
N GLU A 29 2.95 14.22 -62.04
CA GLU A 29 4.40 14.24 -61.90
C GLU A 29 4.97 15.64 -62.16
N LEU A 30 5.90 16.09 -61.32
CA LEU A 30 6.92 17.07 -61.72
C LEU A 30 8.28 16.66 -61.11
N GLN A 31 9.14 16.11 -61.97
CA GLN A 31 10.57 15.97 -61.71
C GLN A 31 11.30 17.30 -61.91
N VAL A 32 12.17 17.72 -60.97
CA VAL A 32 13.48 18.34 -61.31
C VAL A 32 14.56 18.05 -60.24
N GLN A 33 15.67 17.55 -60.79
CA GLN A 33 17.05 17.36 -60.36
C GLN A 33 17.80 18.37 -59.44
N ASP A 34 18.60 17.75 -58.54
CA ASP A 34 20.03 17.93 -58.20
C ASP A 34 20.61 19.22 -57.56
N LYS A 35 21.22 18.97 -56.37
CA LYS A 35 22.54 19.40 -55.85
C LYS A 35 22.75 20.83 -55.34
N ASN A 36 23.03 20.93 -54.03
CA ASN A 36 24.39 21.25 -53.55
C ASN A 36 24.56 21.01 -52.03
N THR A 37 25.75 20.52 -51.69
CA THR A 37 26.30 20.24 -50.36
C THR A 37 27.04 21.43 -49.74
N VAL A 38 27.17 21.37 -48.39
CA VAL A 38 28.10 22.06 -47.45
C VAL A 38 27.79 23.55 -47.21
N ASP A 39 27.66 24.08 -45.98
CA ASP A 39 28.61 24.00 -44.86
C ASP A 39 27.98 24.46 -43.53
N ALA A 40 28.55 23.94 -42.45
CA ALA A 40 28.17 24.17 -41.06
C ALA A 40 28.51 25.59 -40.57
N GLY A 41 27.65 26.13 -39.71
CA GLY A 41 27.89 27.38 -39.01
C GLY A 41 26.90 27.59 -37.88
N ASN A 42 27.30 27.16 -36.67
CA ASN A 42 26.65 27.47 -35.40
C ASN A 42 26.42 28.98 -35.21
N ALA A 43 25.18 29.36 -34.90
CA ALA A 43 24.77 30.28 -33.83
C ALA A 43 23.30 30.67 -34.07
N ALA A 44 22.38 30.09 -33.30
CA ALA A 44 21.01 30.60 -33.19
C ALA A 44 20.76 30.93 -31.72
N GLU A 45 20.62 32.22 -31.46
CA GLU A 45 20.27 32.80 -30.18
C GLU A 45 18.87 32.31 -29.75
N LEU A 46 18.77 31.89 -28.49
CA LEU A 46 17.52 31.61 -27.80
C LEU A 46 16.73 32.93 -27.69
N GLN A 47 15.62 33.08 -28.43
CA GLN A 47 14.68 34.17 -28.18
C GLN A 47 13.69 33.73 -27.11
N THR A 48 13.79 34.36 -25.94
CA THR A 48 12.84 34.20 -24.83
C THR A 48 11.50 34.83 -25.15
N GLU A 49 10.43 34.15 -24.77
CA GLU A 49 8.99 34.44 -24.97
C GLU A 49 8.53 35.83 -24.47
N THR A 50 9.37 36.54 -23.70
CA THR A 50 9.08 37.89 -23.19
C THR A 50 8.96 38.96 -24.28
N GLU A 51 9.39 38.70 -25.53
CA GLU A 51 9.26 39.67 -26.64
C GLU A 51 7.99 39.49 -27.50
N LEU A 52 7.18 38.43 -27.30
CA LEU A 52 5.92 38.24 -28.04
C LEU A 52 4.72 38.97 -27.40
N GLN A 53 4.84 39.46 -26.16
CA GLN A 53 3.76 40.16 -25.45
C GLN A 53 3.72 41.70 -25.64
N ALA A 54 4.47 42.27 -26.60
CA ALA A 54 4.60 43.73 -26.75
C ALA A 54 4.12 44.32 -28.10
N ALA A 55 3.33 43.57 -28.88
CA ALA A 55 2.79 44.05 -30.18
C ALA A 55 1.26 43.99 -30.27
N ALA A 56 0.54 44.17 -29.16
CA ALA A 56 -0.93 44.30 -29.15
C ALA A 56 -1.36 45.71 -28.76
N ASP A 57 -0.92 46.72 -29.53
CA ASP A 57 -1.52 48.06 -29.44
C ASP A 57 -1.35 48.82 -30.76
N ASN A 58 -2.18 48.47 -31.74
CA ASN A 58 -2.76 49.41 -32.70
C ASN A 58 -3.85 48.73 -33.53
N GLY A 59 -5.09 49.22 -33.37
CA GLY A 59 -6.30 48.65 -33.93
C GLY A 59 -6.29 48.46 -35.45
N SER A 60 -6.46 47.20 -35.84
CA SER A 60 -6.98 46.72 -37.11
C SER A 60 -7.54 45.33 -36.84
N VAL A 61 -8.87 45.17 -36.84
CA VAL A 61 -9.52 43.86 -36.70
C VAL A 61 -9.21 43.04 -37.95
N ILE A 62 -8.19 42.20 -37.85
CA ILE A 62 -8.04 40.99 -38.65
C ILE A 62 -8.70 39.92 -37.79
N GLU A 63 -9.75 39.26 -38.30
CA GLU A 63 -10.21 37.99 -37.71
C GLU A 63 -9.06 36.98 -37.87
N ASN A 64 -8.17 36.91 -36.89
CA ASN A 64 -7.30 35.76 -36.71
C ASN A 64 -8.21 34.65 -36.18
N LYS A 65 -8.46 33.64 -37.02
CA LYS A 65 -9.04 32.38 -36.55
C LYS A 65 -7.94 31.65 -35.79
N SER A 66 -8.01 31.66 -34.46
CA SER A 66 -7.26 30.72 -33.62
C SER A 66 -7.88 29.33 -33.71
N TYR A 67 -7.12 28.29 -33.37
CA TYR A 67 -7.67 26.95 -33.21
C TYR A 67 -8.70 26.94 -32.08
N ASP A 68 -9.76 26.16 -32.24
CA ASP A 68 -10.81 26.02 -31.23
C ASP A 68 -10.36 25.05 -30.14
N ILE A 69 -10.29 25.56 -28.91
CA ILE A 69 -9.85 24.83 -27.71
C ILE A 69 -10.97 24.72 -26.68
N VAL A 70 -12.19 25.11 -27.05
CA VAL A 70 -13.34 25.14 -26.14
C VAL A 70 -14.01 23.78 -26.19
N SER A 71 -14.03 23.06 -25.07
CA SER A 71 -14.73 21.78 -25.01
C SER A 71 -16.25 21.96 -25.23
N PRO A 72 -16.90 21.01 -25.92
CA PRO A 72 -18.35 21.00 -26.03
C PRO A 72 -19.00 20.86 -24.66
N VAL A 73 -20.22 21.39 -24.50
CA VAL A 73 -21.00 21.33 -23.26
C VAL A 73 -22.19 20.41 -23.44
N ILE A 74 -22.36 19.45 -22.51
CA ILE A 74 -23.54 18.60 -22.41
C ILE A 74 -24.53 19.27 -21.46
N ASP A 75 -25.56 19.92 -22.00
CA ASP A 75 -26.53 20.67 -21.20
C ASP A 75 -27.43 19.76 -20.35
N ARG A 76 -27.90 18.67 -20.95
CA ARG A 76 -28.74 17.65 -20.29
C ARG A 76 -29.00 16.45 -21.20
N VAL A 77 -29.34 15.33 -20.57
CA VAL A 77 -29.91 14.15 -21.22
C VAL A 77 -31.35 13.94 -20.78
N VAL A 78 -32.24 13.65 -21.72
CA VAL A 78 -33.65 13.36 -21.46
C VAL A 78 -34.00 12.00 -22.05
N LEU A 79 -34.48 11.10 -21.19
CA LEU A 79 -35.13 9.85 -21.59
C LEU A 79 -36.65 10.08 -21.61
N PRO A 80 -37.30 10.23 -22.78
CA PRO A 80 -38.73 10.52 -22.86
C PRO A 80 -39.60 9.40 -22.27
N GLN A 81 -39.01 8.21 -22.15
CA GLN A 81 -39.63 6.99 -21.65
C GLN A 81 -39.40 6.78 -20.14
N ALA A 82 -38.83 7.77 -19.44
CA ALA A 82 -38.63 7.69 -17.99
C ALA A 82 -39.94 7.34 -17.24
N GLY A 83 -39.87 6.34 -16.38
CA GLY A 83 -41.01 5.80 -15.63
C GLY A 83 -41.87 4.78 -16.40
N GLN A 84 -41.48 4.39 -17.62
CA GLN A 84 -42.09 3.29 -18.38
C GLN A 84 -41.20 2.05 -18.30
N THR A 85 -41.82 0.87 -18.32
CA THR A 85 -41.13 -0.41 -18.53
C THR A 85 -41.17 -0.73 -20.02
N LEU A 86 -40.00 -0.84 -20.65
CA LEU A 86 -39.85 -1.12 -22.08
C LEU A 86 -39.90 -2.63 -22.37
N THR A 87 -40.28 -2.99 -23.58
CA THR A 87 -40.27 -4.38 -24.08
C THR A 87 -39.50 -4.51 -25.40
N SER A 88 -39.39 -5.74 -25.93
CA SER A 88 -38.72 -6.03 -27.20
C SER A 88 -39.43 -5.44 -28.44
N ASP A 89 -40.68 -5.00 -28.29
CA ASP A 89 -41.46 -4.30 -29.32
C ASP A 89 -41.21 -2.78 -29.33
N ASP A 90 -40.53 -2.25 -28.30
CA ASP A 90 -40.25 -0.83 -28.15
C ASP A 90 -38.93 -0.41 -28.81
N ARG A 91 -38.70 0.91 -28.81
CA ARG A 91 -37.45 1.54 -29.26
C ARG A 91 -36.93 2.39 -28.12
N LEU A 92 -35.62 2.40 -27.90
CA LEU A 92 -34.99 3.29 -26.94
C LEU A 92 -34.83 4.68 -27.57
N LEU A 93 -35.37 5.69 -26.88
CA LEU A 93 -35.21 7.09 -27.22
C LEU A 93 -34.38 7.81 -26.15
N ALA A 94 -33.31 8.48 -26.59
CA ALA A 94 -32.56 9.41 -25.74
C ALA A 94 -32.34 10.72 -26.49
N TYR A 95 -32.60 11.84 -25.82
CA TYR A 95 -32.40 13.19 -26.34
C TYR A 95 -31.23 13.85 -25.60
N ILE A 96 -30.15 14.12 -26.32
CA ILE A 96 -28.91 14.69 -25.80
C ILE A 96 -28.85 16.15 -26.27
N TYR A 97 -28.96 17.07 -25.34
CA TYR A 97 -28.77 18.50 -25.60
C TYR A 97 -27.30 18.81 -25.34
N ALA A 98 -26.59 19.16 -26.40
CA ALA A 98 -25.21 19.56 -26.33
C ALA A 98 -24.96 20.66 -27.36
N HIS A 99 -24.03 21.54 -27.04
CA HIS A 99 -23.57 22.60 -27.93
C HIS A 99 -22.06 22.76 -27.80
N ASP A 100 -21.47 23.33 -28.84
CA ASP A 100 -20.13 23.87 -28.77
C ASP A 100 -20.20 25.35 -29.19
N ASP A 101 -19.46 26.19 -28.50
CA ASP A 101 -19.52 27.65 -28.62
C ASP A 101 -18.64 28.19 -29.76
N ASP A 102 -17.88 27.35 -30.46
CA ASP A 102 -16.99 27.75 -31.56
C ASP A 102 -17.11 26.85 -32.82
N SER A 103 -16.37 25.73 -32.92
CA SER A 103 -16.32 24.90 -34.14
C SER A 103 -17.60 24.09 -34.43
N GLY A 104 -18.44 23.92 -33.41
CA GLY A 104 -19.65 23.12 -33.41
C GLY A 104 -19.37 21.64 -33.18
N ILE A 105 -20.41 20.91 -32.77
CA ILE A 105 -20.32 19.46 -32.50
C ILE A 105 -20.04 18.67 -33.79
N GLU A 106 -19.08 17.75 -33.71
CA GLU A 106 -18.79 16.76 -34.75
C GLU A 106 -19.54 15.46 -34.51
N ALA A 107 -19.48 14.93 -33.29
CA ALA A 107 -20.07 13.64 -32.96
C ALA A 107 -20.63 13.58 -31.54
N VAL A 108 -21.67 12.75 -31.37
CA VAL A 108 -22.20 12.34 -30.07
C VAL A 108 -22.24 10.81 -30.08
N SER A 109 -21.40 10.20 -29.25
CA SER A 109 -21.28 8.76 -29.06
C SER A 109 -21.90 8.35 -27.74
N VAL A 110 -22.69 7.29 -27.75
CA VAL A 110 -23.38 6.76 -26.56
C VAL A 110 -23.15 5.25 -26.52
N GLU A 111 -22.64 4.74 -25.41
CA GLU A 111 -22.69 3.32 -25.12
C GLU A 111 -23.93 2.99 -24.31
N ILE A 112 -24.69 1.99 -24.77
CA ILE A 112 -25.87 1.48 -24.08
C ILE A 112 -25.60 0.08 -23.59
N GLY A 113 -25.88 -0.15 -22.31
CA GLY A 113 -25.79 -1.45 -21.66
C GLY A 113 -27.17 -2.07 -21.42
N ALA A 114 -27.22 -3.40 -21.51
CA ALA A 114 -28.37 -4.23 -21.13
C ALA A 114 -27.83 -5.59 -20.66
N GLY A 115 -27.74 -5.84 -19.36
CA GLY A 115 -27.12 -7.06 -18.82
C GLY A 115 -25.66 -7.21 -19.29
N GLU A 116 -25.30 -8.36 -19.87
CA GLU A 116 -23.97 -8.65 -20.42
C GLU A 116 -23.68 -7.95 -21.77
N TYR A 117 -24.67 -7.27 -22.37
CA TYR A 117 -24.56 -6.67 -23.70
C TYR A 117 -24.27 -5.17 -23.64
N THR A 118 -23.31 -4.72 -24.45
CA THR A 118 -23.03 -3.30 -24.69
C THR A 118 -23.04 -3.02 -26.20
N ILE A 119 -23.60 -1.89 -26.60
CA ILE A 119 -23.53 -1.38 -27.97
C ILE A 119 -23.14 0.09 -27.98
N SER A 120 -22.22 0.48 -28.88
CA SER A 120 -21.85 1.87 -29.12
C SER A 120 -22.65 2.42 -30.30
N LEU A 121 -23.32 3.54 -30.09
CA LEU A 121 -24.19 4.19 -31.08
C LEU A 121 -23.77 5.66 -31.29
N GLY A 122 -23.85 6.12 -32.54
CA GLY A 122 -23.79 7.54 -32.86
C GLY A 122 -25.19 8.17 -32.87
N ALA A 123 -25.35 9.32 -32.24
CA ALA A 123 -26.61 10.07 -32.30
C ALA A 123 -26.68 10.95 -33.56
N TYR A 124 -27.89 11.15 -34.09
CA TYR A 124 -28.12 12.07 -35.21
C TYR A 124 -28.78 13.36 -34.71
N TYR A 125 -28.42 14.50 -35.31
CA TYR A 125 -29.02 15.78 -34.95
C TYR A 125 -30.45 15.91 -35.50
N ASN A 126 -31.40 16.30 -34.65
CA ASN A 126 -32.79 16.54 -35.02
C ASN A 126 -33.11 18.04 -34.95
N GLU A 127 -33.33 18.67 -36.12
CA GLU A 127 -33.59 20.11 -36.21
C GLU A 127 -34.89 20.57 -35.51
N GLU A 128 -35.92 19.72 -35.45
CA GLU A 128 -37.21 20.08 -34.85
C GLU A 128 -37.13 20.09 -33.31
N LEU A 129 -36.35 19.18 -32.74
CA LEU A 129 -36.14 19.06 -31.30
C LEU A 129 -34.96 19.91 -30.80
N GLY A 130 -34.06 20.31 -31.69
CA GLY A 130 -32.85 21.07 -31.38
C GLY A 130 -31.87 20.28 -30.50
N CYS A 131 -31.74 18.96 -30.75
CA CYS A 131 -30.88 18.07 -29.97
C CYS A 131 -30.42 16.85 -30.78
N TYR A 132 -29.45 16.11 -30.25
CA TYR A 132 -29.01 14.82 -30.78
C TYR A 132 -29.90 13.71 -30.26
N VAL A 133 -30.30 12.80 -31.14
CA VAL A 133 -31.27 11.75 -30.86
C VAL A 133 -30.65 10.38 -31.09
N ILE A 134 -30.81 9.51 -30.08
CA ILE A 134 -30.70 8.07 -30.23
C ILE A 134 -32.11 7.50 -30.42
N ASP A 135 -32.24 6.62 -31.40
CA ASP A 135 -33.47 5.90 -31.74
C ASP A 135 -33.13 4.47 -32.15
N GLU A 136 -32.98 3.58 -31.15
CA GLU A 136 -32.52 2.20 -31.35
C GLU A 136 -33.66 1.18 -31.12
N PRO A 137 -33.95 0.26 -32.05
CA PRO A 137 -34.89 -0.83 -31.79
C PRO A 137 -34.39 -1.76 -30.68
N LEU A 138 -35.27 -2.12 -29.74
CA LEU A 138 -34.97 -3.06 -28.66
C LEU A 138 -35.29 -4.51 -29.01
N THR A 139 -35.33 -4.80 -30.32
CA THR A 139 -35.59 -6.15 -30.82
C THR A 139 -34.55 -7.12 -30.28
N ASN A 140 -35.01 -8.27 -29.77
CA ASN A 140 -34.17 -9.33 -29.23
C ASN A 140 -33.40 -8.97 -27.95
N VAL A 141 -33.74 -7.88 -27.25
CA VAL A 141 -33.13 -7.53 -25.95
C VAL A 141 -33.76 -8.35 -24.81
N ASN A 142 -32.94 -8.80 -23.86
CA ASN A 142 -33.41 -9.41 -22.62
C ASN A 142 -32.51 -8.97 -21.46
N ALA A 143 -33.07 -8.16 -20.55
CA ALA A 143 -32.40 -7.64 -19.37
C ALA A 143 -33.44 -7.11 -18.38
N HIS A 144 -33.05 -6.88 -17.13
CA HIS A 144 -33.90 -6.22 -16.15
C HIS A 144 -34.00 -4.70 -16.35
N PHE A 145 -32.97 -4.10 -16.92
CA PHE A 145 -32.88 -2.67 -17.21
C PHE A 145 -31.95 -2.42 -18.39
N ILE A 146 -32.18 -1.31 -19.08
CA ILE A 146 -31.29 -0.75 -20.10
C ILE A 146 -30.76 0.57 -19.56
N TYR A 147 -29.48 0.85 -19.78
CA TYR A 147 -28.83 2.04 -19.23
C TYR A 147 -27.84 2.66 -20.22
N ILE A 148 -27.62 3.97 -20.07
CA ILE A 148 -26.48 4.64 -20.73
C ILE A 148 -25.24 4.32 -19.92
N LYS A 149 -24.30 3.60 -20.52
CA LYS A 149 -23.03 3.19 -19.91
C LYS A 149 -22.00 4.31 -19.98
N SER A 150 -21.87 4.96 -21.12
CA SER A 150 -21.05 6.16 -21.31
C SER A 150 -21.69 7.06 -22.36
N LEU A 151 -21.41 8.35 -22.28
CA LEU A 151 -21.82 9.32 -23.28
C LEU A 151 -20.70 10.33 -23.47
N THR A 152 -20.30 10.50 -24.72
CA THR A 152 -19.19 11.33 -25.14
C THR A 152 -19.64 12.25 -26.27
N VAL A 153 -19.34 13.53 -26.14
CA VAL A 153 -19.58 14.54 -27.17
C VAL A 153 -18.24 15.11 -27.61
N SER A 154 -18.00 15.19 -28.91
CA SER A 154 -16.80 15.83 -29.47
C SER A 154 -17.18 16.94 -30.45
N ASP A 155 -16.39 17.99 -30.47
CA ASP A 155 -16.48 19.05 -31.47
C ASP A 155 -15.61 18.77 -32.71
N ARG A 156 -15.56 19.73 -33.63
CA ARG A 156 -14.79 19.61 -34.89
C ARG A 156 -13.30 19.93 -34.76
N ALA A 157 -12.89 20.52 -33.65
CA ALA A 157 -11.50 20.69 -33.29
C ALA A 157 -10.97 19.52 -32.44
N GLY A 158 -11.81 18.52 -32.19
CA GLY A 158 -11.42 17.34 -31.43
C GLY A 158 -11.44 17.55 -29.91
N ASN A 159 -11.94 18.67 -29.38
CA ASN A 159 -12.22 18.72 -27.93
C ASN A 159 -13.42 17.81 -27.63
N ARG A 160 -13.44 17.28 -26.41
CA ARG A 160 -14.39 16.27 -25.94
C ARG A 160 -14.98 16.69 -24.59
N ALA A 161 -16.21 16.24 -24.35
CA ALA A 161 -16.81 16.19 -23.03
C ALA A 161 -17.45 14.83 -22.79
N ASP A 162 -17.29 14.33 -21.57
CA ASP A 162 -17.93 13.11 -21.12
C ASP A 162 -18.99 13.41 -20.06
N LEU A 163 -20.00 12.55 -20.01
CA LEU A 163 -21.03 12.61 -18.99
C LEU A 163 -20.83 11.49 -17.98
N ASP A 164 -20.88 11.84 -16.70
CA ASP A 164 -21.00 10.87 -15.63
C ASP A 164 -22.34 10.15 -15.72
N THR A 165 -22.28 8.83 -15.87
CA THR A 165 -23.46 7.96 -16.06
C THR A 165 -23.81 7.15 -14.83
N GLN A 166 -22.94 7.18 -13.81
CA GLN A 166 -23.11 6.49 -12.54
C GLN A 166 -23.11 7.50 -11.38
N ASP A 167 -23.89 7.17 -10.36
CA ASP A 167 -23.84 7.82 -9.06
C ASP A 167 -22.61 7.31 -8.28
N GLU A 168 -21.70 8.21 -7.91
CA GLU A 168 -20.41 7.83 -7.28
C GLU A 168 -20.58 7.10 -5.94
N GLU A 169 -21.61 7.44 -5.15
CA GLU A 169 -21.82 6.84 -3.83
C GLU A 169 -22.41 5.42 -3.92
N THR A 170 -23.32 5.20 -4.88
CA THR A 170 -24.11 3.96 -4.96
C THR A 170 -23.70 3.03 -6.10
N GLY A 171 -22.91 3.50 -7.06
CA GLY A 171 -22.56 2.79 -8.30
C GLY A 171 -23.76 2.56 -9.23
N SER A 172 -24.91 3.20 -8.96
CA SER A 172 -26.13 2.99 -9.73
C SER A 172 -26.13 3.86 -10.99
N TRP A 173 -26.64 3.31 -12.10
CA TRP A 173 -26.79 4.05 -13.35
C TRP A 173 -27.81 5.18 -13.22
N LEU A 174 -27.39 6.41 -13.52
CA LEU A 174 -28.21 7.63 -13.49
C LEU A 174 -29.27 7.64 -14.60
N TYR A 175 -28.95 7.05 -15.75
CA TYR A 175 -29.79 7.00 -16.93
C TYR A 175 -30.18 5.56 -17.26
N GLN A 176 -31.12 5.00 -16.49
CA GLN A 176 -31.63 3.65 -16.69
C GLN A 176 -33.16 3.61 -16.86
N LEU A 177 -33.62 2.65 -17.65
CA LEU A 177 -35.04 2.35 -17.86
C LEU A 177 -35.28 0.88 -17.52
N PRO A 178 -36.34 0.57 -16.75
CA PRO A 178 -36.71 -0.81 -16.50
C PRO A 178 -37.09 -1.48 -17.82
N PHE A 179 -36.63 -2.71 -18.02
CA PHE A 179 -36.94 -3.52 -19.19
C PHE A 179 -37.66 -4.79 -18.73
N GLN A 180 -38.65 -5.22 -19.50
CA GLN A 180 -39.40 -6.42 -19.18
C GLN A 180 -38.53 -7.65 -19.52
N TYR A 181 -37.97 -8.26 -18.48
CA TYR A 181 -37.31 -9.55 -18.59
C TYR A 181 -38.32 -10.63 -19.00
N GLU A 182 -37.96 -11.46 -19.98
CA GLU A 182 -38.81 -12.53 -20.48
C GLU A 182 -38.13 -13.89 -20.28
N ASP A 183 -38.69 -14.69 -19.37
CA ASP A 183 -38.35 -16.11 -19.25
C ASP A 183 -38.72 -16.82 -20.56
N ALA A 184 -37.87 -17.74 -21.00
CA ALA A 184 -38.09 -18.46 -22.26
C ALA A 184 -39.36 -19.33 -22.21
N GLY A 185 -39.81 -19.73 -21.01
CA GLY A 185 -41.02 -20.53 -20.83
C GLY A 185 -40.88 -22.00 -21.26
N TYR A 186 -39.65 -22.48 -21.48
CA TYR A 186 -39.34 -23.87 -21.83
C TYR A 186 -38.71 -24.60 -20.66
N ALA A 187 -39.06 -25.87 -20.47
CA ALA A 187 -38.38 -26.79 -19.55
C ALA A 187 -37.55 -27.81 -20.34
N VAL A 188 -36.28 -27.98 -19.98
CA VAL A 188 -35.39 -29.00 -20.56
C VAL A 188 -35.79 -30.38 -20.06
N LYS A 189 -35.94 -31.33 -20.99
CA LYS A 189 -36.25 -32.74 -20.74
C LYS A 189 -35.22 -33.61 -21.43
N GLU A 190 -34.98 -34.79 -20.85
CA GLU A 190 -34.10 -35.80 -21.40
C GLU A 190 -32.70 -35.26 -21.76
N LEU A 191 -32.15 -34.38 -20.92
CA LEU A 191 -30.79 -33.84 -21.10
C LEU A 191 -29.76 -34.97 -21.02
N VAL A 192 -28.90 -35.04 -22.03
CA VAL A 192 -27.80 -35.99 -22.13
C VAL A 192 -26.54 -35.21 -22.48
N LEU A 193 -25.55 -35.26 -21.60
CA LEU A 193 -24.16 -34.93 -21.88
C LEU A 193 -23.43 -36.26 -22.10
N GLU A 194 -22.84 -36.47 -23.29
CA GLU A 194 -22.23 -37.77 -23.61
C GLU A 194 -21.00 -38.07 -22.74
N GLN A 195 -20.19 -37.04 -22.44
CA GLN A 195 -18.94 -37.11 -21.68
C GLN A 195 -19.14 -36.86 -20.18
N GLN A 196 -20.33 -37.19 -19.66
CA GLN A 196 -20.70 -36.91 -18.29
C GLN A 196 -19.72 -37.50 -17.26
N GLY A 197 -19.04 -36.63 -16.51
CA GLY A 197 -18.09 -36.97 -15.46
C GLY A 197 -16.76 -37.55 -15.96
N GLU A 198 -16.48 -37.42 -17.26
CA GLU A 198 -15.24 -37.89 -17.87
C GLU A 198 -14.14 -36.83 -17.81
N THR A 199 -12.88 -37.29 -17.92
CA THR A 199 -11.71 -36.44 -18.17
C THR A 199 -11.33 -36.59 -19.63
N LEU A 200 -11.30 -35.47 -20.34
CA LEU A 200 -11.11 -35.34 -21.78
C LEU A 200 -9.72 -34.75 -22.09
N THR A 201 -9.22 -35.07 -23.27
CA THR A 201 -8.05 -34.46 -23.89
C THR A 201 -8.47 -33.43 -24.93
N GLU A 202 -7.55 -32.61 -25.41
CA GLU A 202 -7.81 -31.57 -26.43
C GLU A 202 -8.32 -32.10 -27.78
N GLU A 203 -8.15 -33.40 -28.07
CA GLU A 203 -8.63 -34.07 -29.29
C GLU A 203 -10.08 -34.59 -29.16
N ASP A 204 -10.64 -34.62 -27.96
CA ASP A 204 -11.99 -35.13 -27.68
C ASP A 204 -13.09 -34.11 -28.03
N ILE A 205 -14.34 -34.58 -28.08
CA ILE A 205 -15.52 -33.77 -28.40
C ILE A 205 -16.47 -33.82 -27.22
N VAL A 206 -16.99 -32.66 -26.83
CA VAL A 206 -18.09 -32.50 -25.87
C VAL A 206 -19.39 -32.46 -26.66
N ALA A 207 -20.33 -33.37 -26.36
CA ALA A 207 -21.61 -33.46 -27.06
C ALA A 207 -22.79 -33.44 -26.08
N LEU A 208 -23.79 -32.62 -26.36
CA LEU A 208 -24.98 -32.42 -25.54
C LEU A 208 -26.25 -32.51 -26.39
N SER A 209 -27.28 -33.18 -25.86
CA SER A 209 -28.61 -33.20 -26.47
C SER A 209 -29.74 -33.14 -25.46
N PHE A 210 -30.88 -32.56 -25.84
CA PHE A 210 -32.08 -32.49 -24.99
C PHE A 210 -33.36 -32.26 -25.82
N SER A 211 -34.51 -32.39 -25.16
CA SER A 211 -35.82 -31.96 -25.68
C SER A 211 -36.42 -30.88 -24.78
N THR A 212 -37.45 -30.17 -25.23
CA THR A 212 -38.10 -29.09 -24.48
C THR A 212 -39.60 -29.35 -24.26
N GLU A 213 -40.17 -28.77 -23.20
CA GLU A 213 -41.60 -28.73 -22.93
C GLU A 213 -42.06 -27.27 -22.72
N PRO A 214 -42.99 -26.71 -23.54
CA PRO A 214 -43.61 -27.35 -24.71
C PRO A 214 -42.58 -27.62 -25.82
N GLN A 215 -42.83 -28.64 -26.63
CA GLN A 215 -41.95 -28.97 -27.75
C GLN A 215 -41.90 -27.79 -28.73
N THR A 216 -40.69 -27.37 -29.11
CA THR A 216 -40.52 -26.26 -30.06
C THR A 216 -41.02 -26.68 -31.45
N GLU A 217 -41.83 -25.84 -32.08
CA GLU A 217 -42.47 -26.13 -33.39
C GLU A 217 -41.75 -25.45 -34.59
N GLN A 218 -40.65 -24.72 -34.35
CA GLN A 218 -39.84 -24.01 -35.37
C GLN A 218 -38.35 -23.99 -34.98
N GLU A 219 -37.47 -23.76 -35.97
CA GLU A 219 -36.14 -23.18 -35.73
C GLU A 219 -36.33 -21.83 -35.03
N THR A 220 -36.08 -21.82 -33.72
CA THR A 220 -35.96 -20.59 -32.94
C THR A 220 -34.50 -20.14 -32.92
N ASP A 221 -34.28 -18.90 -32.48
CA ASP A 221 -33.00 -18.21 -32.27
C ASP A 221 -31.85 -19.11 -31.76
N ALA A 222 -30.60 -18.65 -31.96
CA ALA A 222 -29.40 -19.33 -31.49
C ALA A 222 -29.51 -19.80 -30.02
N VAL A 223 -29.60 -21.11 -29.79
CA VAL A 223 -29.65 -21.71 -28.44
C VAL A 223 -28.23 -22.04 -28.01
N PHE A 224 -27.90 -21.72 -26.76
CA PHE A 224 -26.60 -22.02 -26.18
C PHE A 224 -26.76 -22.85 -24.91
N ALA A 225 -25.80 -23.75 -24.69
CA ALA A 225 -25.54 -24.41 -23.42
C ALA A 225 -24.31 -23.77 -22.79
N ARG A 226 -24.51 -23.06 -21.68
CA ARG A 226 -23.49 -22.31 -20.96
C ARG A 226 -22.79 -23.19 -19.93
N PHE A 227 -21.50 -23.42 -20.12
CA PHE A 227 -20.66 -24.09 -19.14
C PHE A 227 -19.80 -23.06 -18.39
N VAL A 228 -19.60 -23.31 -17.11
CA VAL A 228 -18.77 -22.49 -16.23
C VAL A 228 -17.68 -23.36 -15.64
N SER A 229 -16.45 -22.87 -15.67
CA SER A 229 -15.31 -23.54 -15.07
C SER A 229 -15.20 -23.27 -13.57
N ASP A 230 -14.42 -24.08 -12.86
CA ASP A 230 -14.12 -23.87 -11.43
C ASP A 230 -13.43 -22.52 -11.15
N ASN A 231 -12.80 -21.88 -12.15
CA ASN A 231 -12.20 -20.54 -12.04
C ASN A 231 -13.09 -19.41 -12.59
N GLY A 232 -14.36 -19.68 -12.88
CA GLY A 232 -15.36 -18.67 -13.28
C GLY A 232 -15.34 -18.28 -14.75
N ARG A 233 -14.58 -18.96 -15.61
CA ARG A 233 -14.65 -18.77 -17.07
C ARG A 233 -15.95 -19.35 -17.61
N ILE A 234 -16.51 -18.70 -18.61
CA ILE A 234 -17.78 -19.08 -19.24
C ILE A 234 -17.52 -19.50 -20.69
N TYR A 235 -18.12 -20.60 -21.11
CA TYR A 235 -18.14 -21.03 -22.50
C TYR A 235 -19.58 -21.36 -22.93
N ASP A 236 -20.06 -20.68 -23.97
CA ASP A 236 -21.40 -20.88 -24.54
C ASP A 236 -21.33 -21.78 -25.77
N MET A 237 -21.71 -23.05 -25.62
CA MET A 237 -21.74 -24.02 -26.72
C MET A 237 -23.03 -23.90 -27.53
N TYR A 238 -22.93 -23.76 -28.84
CA TYR A 238 -24.08 -23.66 -29.74
C TYR A 238 -24.84 -25.00 -29.87
N VAL A 239 -26.17 -24.96 -29.79
CA VAL A 239 -27.05 -26.14 -29.86
C VAL A 239 -28.16 -25.90 -30.88
N SER A 240 -28.34 -26.83 -31.82
CA SER A 240 -29.31 -26.70 -32.92
C SER A 240 -30.49 -27.66 -32.76
N PHE A 241 -31.68 -27.26 -33.18
CA PHE A 241 -32.84 -28.14 -33.24
C PHE A 241 -32.79 -29.05 -34.47
N HIS A 242 -32.92 -30.36 -34.27
CA HIS A 242 -32.95 -31.36 -35.33
C HIS A 242 -34.36 -31.93 -35.50
N GLU A 243 -35.04 -31.56 -36.59
CA GLU A 243 -36.43 -32.00 -36.88
C GLU A 243 -36.58 -33.53 -36.95
N GLU A 244 -35.55 -34.25 -37.40
CA GLU A 244 -35.58 -35.71 -37.55
C GLU A 244 -35.63 -36.45 -36.21
N THR A 245 -34.93 -35.92 -35.20
CA THR A 245 -34.84 -36.49 -33.84
C THR A 245 -35.82 -35.82 -32.87
N GLY A 246 -36.29 -34.62 -33.21
CA GLY A 246 -37.11 -33.79 -32.33
C GLY A 246 -36.34 -33.26 -31.12
N ARG A 247 -35.01 -33.16 -31.22
CA ARG A 247 -34.10 -32.80 -30.12
C ARG A 247 -33.19 -31.64 -30.51
N TYR A 248 -32.75 -30.90 -29.51
CA TYR A 248 -31.61 -30.01 -29.61
C TYR A 248 -30.33 -30.82 -29.47
N GLU A 249 -29.38 -30.64 -30.39
CA GLU A 249 -28.09 -31.33 -30.41
C GLU A 249 -26.97 -30.32 -30.71
N GLY A 250 -25.87 -30.42 -29.97
CA GLY A 250 -24.71 -29.55 -30.09
C GLY A 250 -23.45 -30.30 -29.73
N SER A 251 -22.35 -30.01 -30.43
CA SER A 251 -21.06 -30.59 -30.09
C SER A 251 -19.93 -29.61 -30.38
N GLU A 252 -18.89 -29.66 -29.56
CA GLU A 252 -17.76 -28.74 -29.63
C GLU A 252 -16.46 -29.47 -29.27
N SER A 253 -15.34 -29.00 -29.81
CA SER A 253 -14.02 -29.52 -29.46
C SER A 253 -13.72 -29.27 -27.98
N ALA A 254 -13.20 -30.26 -27.25
CA ALA A 254 -12.79 -30.10 -25.86
C ALA A 254 -11.73 -28.99 -25.71
N SER A 255 -10.86 -28.82 -26.72
CA SER A 255 -9.89 -27.71 -26.75
C SER A 255 -10.50 -26.30 -26.64
N ALA A 256 -11.78 -26.12 -26.95
CA ALA A 256 -12.44 -24.81 -26.87
C ALA A 256 -12.76 -24.37 -25.43
N PHE A 257 -12.93 -25.32 -24.51
CA PHE A 257 -13.26 -25.04 -23.11
C PHE A 257 -11.98 -24.82 -22.28
N GLY A 258 -10.79 -25.23 -22.72
CA GLY A 258 -9.57 -25.01 -21.94
C GLY A 258 -9.47 -25.84 -20.65
N ASN A 259 -8.28 -25.86 -20.05
CA ASN A 259 -7.92 -26.78 -18.96
C ASN A 259 -8.78 -26.60 -17.69
N GLY A 260 -9.20 -27.71 -17.09
CA GLY A 260 -9.94 -27.73 -15.82
C GLY A 260 -11.34 -28.35 -15.93
N ARG A 261 -12.10 -28.25 -14.83
CA ARG A 261 -13.47 -28.77 -14.74
C ARG A 261 -14.48 -27.75 -15.26
N TRP A 262 -15.44 -28.22 -16.05
CA TRP A 262 -16.53 -27.45 -16.63
C TRP A 262 -17.87 -28.05 -16.22
N THR A 263 -18.77 -27.20 -15.72
CA THR A 263 -20.11 -27.60 -15.27
C THR A 263 -21.16 -26.79 -16.02
N LEU A 264 -22.22 -27.45 -16.49
CA LEU A 264 -23.35 -26.79 -17.12
C LEU A 264 -24.04 -25.88 -16.11
N SER A 265 -24.24 -24.62 -16.48
CA SER A 265 -24.90 -23.62 -15.66
C SER A 265 -26.29 -23.29 -16.18
N ALA A 266 -26.44 -23.08 -17.49
CA ALA A 266 -27.68 -22.67 -18.13
C ALA A 266 -27.81 -23.20 -19.55
N ILE A 267 -29.05 -23.25 -20.06
CA ILE A 267 -29.38 -23.47 -21.46
C ILE A 267 -30.46 -22.45 -21.79
N GLY A 268 -30.38 -21.78 -22.94
CA GLY A 268 -31.37 -20.78 -23.30
C GLY A 268 -31.17 -20.16 -24.66
N PHE A 269 -32.08 -19.24 -25.03
CA PHE A 269 -31.94 -18.45 -26.24
C PHE A 269 -30.95 -17.32 -26.04
N SER A 270 -30.06 -17.14 -27.01
CA SER A 270 -29.25 -15.93 -27.09
C SER A 270 -30.12 -14.71 -27.40
N ARG A 271 -30.02 -13.73 -26.51
CA ARG A 271 -30.63 -12.43 -26.63
C ARG A 271 -29.52 -11.38 -26.52
N ARG A 272 -29.79 -10.15 -26.99
CA ARG A 272 -28.96 -8.99 -26.66
C ARG A 272 -29.14 -8.72 -25.16
N GLY A 273 -28.18 -9.14 -24.36
CA GLY A 273 -28.17 -9.01 -22.91
C GLY A 273 -27.98 -10.37 -22.27
N GLU A 274 -28.88 -10.73 -21.37
CA GLU A 274 -28.84 -12.00 -20.65
C GLU A 274 -29.50 -13.13 -21.46
N LEU A 275 -28.98 -14.34 -21.29
CA LEU A 275 -29.58 -15.55 -21.84
C LEU A 275 -31.03 -15.67 -21.35
N SER A 276 -31.97 -15.92 -22.27
CA SER A 276 -33.35 -16.25 -21.87
C SER A 276 -33.38 -17.73 -21.49
N GLU A 277 -33.24 -18.01 -20.19
CA GLU A 277 -32.97 -19.34 -19.67
C GLU A 277 -34.17 -20.29 -19.74
N PHE A 278 -33.87 -21.56 -20.01
CA PHE A 278 -34.81 -22.67 -19.91
C PHE A 278 -34.76 -23.22 -18.48
N SER A 279 -35.88 -23.73 -17.97
CA SER A 279 -35.90 -24.42 -16.69
C SER A 279 -35.21 -25.77 -16.81
N ILE A 280 -34.12 -25.99 -16.05
CA ILE A 280 -33.32 -27.23 -16.05
C ILE A 280 -33.35 -27.84 -14.66
N GLU A 281 -33.54 -29.17 -14.58
CA GLU A 281 -33.45 -29.90 -13.32
C GLU A 281 -32.00 -30.35 -13.06
N ASN A 282 -31.42 -29.86 -11.97
CA ASN A 282 -30.08 -30.22 -11.48
C ASN A 282 -28.94 -30.07 -12.51
N PRO A 283 -28.77 -28.89 -13.15
CA PRO A 283 -27.72 -28.66 -14.15
C PRO A 283 -26.30 -28.90 -13.61
N GLU A 284 -26.08 -28.74 -12.30
CA GLU A 284 -24.80 -29.00 -11.63
C GLU A 284 -24.33 -30.47 -11.72
N ASN A 285 -25.26 -31.38 -12.02
CA ASN A 285 -24.90 -32.77 -12.29
C ASN A 285 -24.27 -32.93 -13.67
N CYS A 286 -24.39 -31.98 -14.59
CA CYS A 286 -23.81 -32.03 -15.93
C CYS A 286 -22.41 -31.41 -15.96
N TRP A 287 -21.36 -32.23 -15.98
CA TRP A 287 -19.97 -31.73 -15.94
C TRP A 287 -18.98 -32.68 -16.61
N PHE A 288 -17.81 -32.17 -16.98
CA PHE A 288 -16.64 -32.90 -17.49
C PHE A 288 -15.34 -32.17 -17.07
N CYS A 289 -14.19 -32.82 -17.22
CA CYS A 289 -12.87 -32.20 -17.01
C CYS A 289 -12.06 -32.23 -18.31
N ILE A 290 -11.21 -31.24 -18.54
CA ILE A 290 -10.23 -31.23 -19.62
C ILE A 290 -8.84 -31.19 -19.02
N GLU A 291 -7.98 -32.09 -19.48
CA GLU A 291 -6.55 -32.06 -19.24
C GLU A 291 -5.85 -31.66 -20.54
N MET A 292 -5.34 -30.43 -20.58
CA MET A 292 -4.50 -29.97 -21.69
C MET A 292 -3.05 -30.34 -21.43
N THR A 293 -2.33 -30.72 -22.49
CA THR A 293 -0.87 -30.84 -22.42
C THR A 293 -0.31 -29.44 -22.19
N PRO A 294 0.54 -29.20 -21.16
CA PRO A 294 1.19 -27.90 -21.02
C PRO A 294 1.97 -27.60 -22.30
N GLU A 295 1.80 -26.39 -22.83
CA GLU A 295 2.68 -25.90 -23.90
C GLU A 295 4.13 -25.97 -23.41
N PRO A 296 5.09 -26.36 -24.27
CA PRO A 296 6.49 -26.26 -23.91
C PRO A 296 6.82 -24.81 -23.54
N GLU A 297 7.51 -24.62 -22.43
CA GLU A 297 8.04 -23.31 -22.02
C GLU A 297 8.77 -22.67 -23.22
N PRO A 298 8.58 -21.35 -23.47
CA PRO A 298 9.29 -20.67 -24.54
C PRO A 298 10.81 -20.83 -24.33
N ASP A 299 11.54 -21.10 -25.41
CA ASP A 299 13.00 -21.30 -25.37
C ASP A 299 13.76 -20.01 -24.96
N ASP A 300 13.08 -18.86 -24.98
CA ASP A 300 13.63 -17.55 -24.70
C ASP A 300 12.61 -16.65 -24.00
N THR A 301 13.07 -15.97 -22.95
CA THR A 301 12.27 -15.10 -22.07
C THR A 301 12.91 -13.71 -21.91
N GLU A 302 14.02 -13.45 -22.60
CA GLU A 302 14.71 -12.16 -22.52
C GLU A 302 14.07 -11.20 -23.52
N PRO A 303 13.49 -10.06 -23.09
CA PRO A 303 12.91 -9.10 -24.02
C PRO A 303 13.99 -8.34 -24.81
N PRO A 304 13.65 -7.82 -26.00
CA PRO A 304 14.56 -6.93 -26.71
C PRO A 304 14.96 -5.71 -25.87
N VAL A 305 16.19 -5.24 -26.06
CA VAL A 305 16.74 -4.08 -25.34
C VAL A 305 16.89 -2.89 -26.28
N ILE A 306 16.26 -1.77 -25.94
CA ILE A 306 16.44 -0.49 -26.64
C ILE A 306 17.83 0.07 -26.30
N GLN A 307 18.59 0.43 -27.34
CA GLN A 307 19.93 0.99 -27.22
C GLN A 307 19.95 2.51 -27.38
N SER A 308 19.06 3.06 -28.20
CA SER A 308 18.94 4.51 -28.43
C SER A 308 17.63 4.87 -29.13
N ILE A 309 17.10 6.05 -28.79
CA ILE A 309 16.01 6.70 -29.51
C ILE A 309 16.49 8.06 -30.03
N GLU A 310 16.26 8.34 -31.31
CA GLU A 310 16.53 9.61 -31.98
C GLU A 310 15.21 10.18 -32.51
N MET A 311 14.92 11.45 -32.22
CA MET A 311 13.72 12.14 -32.71
C MET A 311 14.12 13.46 -33.37
N GLU A 312 13.68 13.67 -34.61
CA GLU A 312 13.88 14.95 -35.28
C GLU A 312 13.16 16.06 -34.51
N LYS A 313 13.75 17.26 -34.44
CA LYS A 313 13.15 18.42 -33.76
C LYS A 313 12.75 18.17 -32.29
N ASN A 314 13.36 17.18 -31.60
CA ASN A 314 13.09 16.92 -30.19
C ASN A 314 13.22 18.20 -29.33
N GLY A 315 12.18 18.49 -28.54
CA GLY A 315 12.05 19.69 -27.71
C GLY A 315 11.76 20.99 -28.47
N GLN A 316 11.49 20.93 -29.78
CA GLN A 316 11.21 22.10 -30.61
C GLN A 316 9.72 22.18 -30.99
N SER A 317 9.31 23.36 -31.46
CA SER A 317 7.97 23.57 -31.99
C SER A 317 7.88 23.24 -33.49
N ILE A 318 6.78 22.62 -33.88
CA ILE A 318 6.41 22.33 -35.28
C ILE A 318 5.04 22.92 -35.59
N GLN A 319 4.74 23.14 -36.87
CA GLN A 319 3.39 23.50 -37.31
C GLN A 319 2.59 22.23 -37.62
N ALA A 320 1.29 22.24 -37.34
CA ALA A 320 0.37 21.21 -37.83
C ALA A 320 0.51 21.06 -39.36
N GLY A 321 0.55 19.82 -39.84
CA GLY A 321 0.87 19.48 -41.24
C GLY A 321 2.33 19.07 -41.46
N GLU A 322 3.23 19.28 -40.48
CA GLU A 322 4.60 18.77 -40.53
C GLU A 322 4.71 17.32 -40.03
N SER A 323 5.76 16.61 -40.46
CA SER A 323 6.13 15.31 -39.92
C SER A 323 7.43 15.37 -39.13
N VAL A 324 7.61 14.39 -38.24
CA VAL A 324 8.80 14.20 -37.41
C VAL A 324 9.31 12.78 -37.56
N THR A 325 10.53 12.61 -38.07
CA THR A 325 11.18 11.31 -38.14
C THR A 325 11.64 10.85 -36.76
N ILE A 326 11.32 9.61 -36.39
CA ILE A 326 11.79 8.94 -35.17
C ILE A 326 12.55 7.68 -35.55
N LYS A 327 13.70 7.43 -34.89
CA LYS A 327 14.51 6.23 -35.08
C LYS A 327 14.78 5.55 -33.76
N VAL A 328 14.63 4.24 -33.72
CA VAL A 328 14.88 3.41 -32.55
C VAL A 328 15.86 2.32 -32.91
N LYS A 329 16.92 2.19 -32.11
CA LYS A 329 17.86 1.08 -32.21
C LYS A 329 17.60 0.11 -31.08
N ALA A 330 17.42 -1.16 -31.41
CA ALA A 330 17.24 -2.23 -30.44
C ALA A 330 18.10 -3.45 -30.80
N SER A 331 18.25 -4.37 -29.86
CA SER A 331 18.92 -5.65 -30.07
C SER A 331 18.32 -6.72 -29.18
N ASP A 332 18.40 -7.96 -29.63
CA ASP A 332 17.89 -9.10 -28.91
C ASP A 332 18.76 -10.36 -29.13
N ASN A 333 18.66 -11.35 -28.23
CA ASN A 333 19.45 -12.59 -28.23
C ASN A 333 19.00 -13.60 -29.30
N VAL A 334 17.71 -13.65 -29.67
CA VAL A 334 17.13 -14.50 -30.71
C VAL A 334 16.83 -13.74 -32.00
N GLY A 335 16.87 -12.41 -31.94
CA GLY A 335 16.68 -11.52 -33.08
C GLY A 335 15.33 -10.82 -33.04
N LEU A 336 15.23 -9.69 -33.75
CA LEU A 336 14.07 -8.80 -33.71
C LEU A 336 13.03 -9.22 -34.74
N ASP A 337 11.74 -9.03 -34.43
CA ASP A 337 10.67 -8.99 -35.43
C ASP A 337 10.80 -7.71 -36.25
N GLU A 338 11.35 -7.86 -37.45
CA GLU A 338 11.56 -6.74 -38.38
C GLU A 338 10.25 -6.27 -39.07
N GLU A 339 9.14 -7.02 -38.94
CA GLU A 339 7.85 -6.71 -39.59
C GLU A 339 6.88 -5.97 -38.67
N PHE A 340 7.02 -6.09 -37.34
CA PHE A 340 6.10 -5.51 -36.37
C PHE A 340 6.82 -4.73 -35.26
N ALA A 341 6.88 -3.41 -35.44
CA ALA A 341 7.31 -2.47 -34.42
C ALA A 341 6.49 -1.18 -34.52
N PHE A 342 6.15 -0.58 -33.38
CA PHE A 342 5.47 0.71 -33.34
C PHE A 342 5.76 1.45 -32.05
N LEU A 343 5.46 2.75 -32.03
CA LEU A 343 5.50 3.58 -30.82
C LEU A 343 4.20 4.37 -30.69
N GLN A 344 3.89 4.83 -29.48
CA GLN A 344 2.74 5.68 -29.22
C GLN A 344 3.19 7.10 -28.84
N MET A 345 2.62 8.08 -29.54
CA MET A 345 2.71 9.49 -29.20
C MET A 345 1.48 9.87 -28.37
N TYR A 346 1.68 10.45 -27.20
CA TYR A 346 0.63 10.96 -26.32
C TYR A 346 0.59 12.48 -26.35
N ALA A 347 -0.63 13.01 -26.35
CA ALA A 347 -0.90 14.44 -26.25
C ALA A 347 -0.90 14.88 -24.78
N ASP A 348 -0.26 16.00 -24.47
CA ASP A 348 -0.33 16.67 -23.18
C ASP A 348 -1.59 17.53 -23.04
N ALA A 349 -2.74 16.90 -23.24
CA ALA A 349 -4.05 17.52 -23.15
C ALA A 349 -5.08 16.50 -22.69
N GLU A 350 -5.98 16.94 -21.81
CA GLU A 350 -7.12 16.13 -21.38
C GLU A 350 -8.34 16.43 -22.24
N ASN A 351 -9.32 15.51 -22.21
CA ASN A 351 -10.62 15.73 -22.84
C ASN A 351 -10.51 16.11 -24.32
N ILE A 352 -9.62 15.45 -25.05
CA ILE A 352 -9.52 15.53 -26.51
C ILE A 352 -9.72 14.16 -27.14
N MET A 353 -10.22 14.16 -28.37
CA MET A 353 -10.25 12.99 -29.24
C MET A 353 -8.85 12.76 -29.81
N GLY A 354 -8.45 11.49 -29.89
CA GLY A 354 -7.16 11.14 -30.48
C GLY A 354 -5.95 11.57 -29.64
N SER A 355 -6.07 11.61 -28.31
CA SER A 355 -4.96 11.89 -27.38
C SER A 355 -3.77 10.92 -27.49
N THR A 356 -3.91 9.88 -28.31
CA THR A 356 -2.89 8.88 -28.62
C THR A 356 -2.82 8.67 -30.12
N LEU A 357 -1.62 8.79 -30.69
CA LEU A 357 -1.34 8.51 -32.10
C LEU A 357 -0.25 7.45 -32.22
N GLY A 358 -0.57 6.35 -32.90
CA GLY A 358 0.38 5.27 -33.18
C GLY A 358 1.27 5.60 -34.38
N VAL A 359 2.58 5.39 -34.23
CA VAL A 359 3.57 5.53 -35.29
C VAL A 359 4.14 4.15 -35.61
N MET A 360 3.86 3.66 -36.83
CA MET A 360 4.47 2.43 -37.33
C MET A 360 5.97 2.63 -37.55
N LEU A 361 6.77 1.69 -37.08
CA LEU A 361 8.21 1.70 -37.24
C LEU A 361 8.63 0.61 -38.23
N TYR A 362 9.48 0.96 -39.18
CA TYR A 362 9.97 0.04 -40.21
C TYR A 362 11.47 -0.19 -40.03
N TYR A 363 11.88 -1.46 -39.98
CA TYR A 363 13.28 -1.81 -39.85
C TYR A 363 14.06 -1.48 -41.13
N ASP A 364 15.12 -0.71 -40.99
CA ASP A 364 16.09 -0.45 -42.06
C ASP A 364 17.36 -1.26 -41.83
N SER A 365 17.52 -2.31 -42.63
CA SER A 365 18.70 -3.20 -42.59
C SER A 365 20.04 -2.52 -42.88
N GLU A 366 20.05 -1.35 -43.55
CA GLU A 366 21.29 -0.62 -43.85
C GLU A 366 21.81 0.14 -42.61
N SER A 367 20.91 0.78 -41.86
CA SER A 367 21.23 1.49 -40.62
C SER A 367 21.18 0.61 -39.36
N GLY A 368 20.48 -0.52 -39.42
CA GLY A 368 20.21 -1.38 -38.27
C GLY A 368 19.29 -0.71 -37.24
N MET A 369 18.36 0.12 -37.71
CA MET A 369 17.43 0.90 -36.89
C MET A 369 16.01 0.80 -37.43
N PHE A 370 15.04 0.84 -36.53
CA PHE A 370 13.64 1.05 -36.87
C PHE A 370 13.39 2.55 -37.10
N THR A 371 12.67 2.90 -38.16
CA THR A 371 12.34 4.31 -38.51
C THR A 371 10.84 4.47 -38.72
N GLY A 372 10.24 5.51 -38.14
CA GLY A 372 8.85 5.90 -38.40
C GLY A 372 8.69 7.42 -38.49
N GLU A 373 7.51 7.85 -38.91
CA GLU A 373 7.14 9.25 -39.08
C GLU A 373 5.92 9.56 -38.20
N PHE A 374 6.07 10.51 -37.29
CA PHE A 374 4.94 11.12 -36.60
C PHE A 374 4.38 12.23 -37.50
N GLU A 375 3.26 11.96 -38.16
CA GLU A 375 2.60 12.91 -39.07
C GLU A 375 1.54 13.72 -38.29
N THR A 376 1.69 15.05 -38.26
CA THR A 376 0.64 15.94 -37.74
C THR A 376 -0.24 16.40 -38.90
N ALA A 377 -1.55 16.23 -38.78
CA ALA A 377 -2.56 16.75 -39.71
C ALA A 377 -3.10 18.13 -39.26
N ASP A 378 -3.84 18.81 -40.14
CA ASP A 378 -4.43 20.15 -39.89
C ASP A 378 -5.42 20.17 -38.69
N ASP A 379 -5.89 19.02 -38.25
CA ASP A 379 -6.76 18.81 -37.09
C ASP A 379 -6.01 18.33 -35.84
N THR A 380 -4.68 18.14 -35.89
CA THR A 380 -3.88 17.74 -34.73
C THR A 380 -4.00 18.79 -33.63
N TYR A 381 -4.30 18.32 -32.41
CA TYR A 381 -4.47 19.19 -31.26
C TYR A 381 -3.18 19.96 -30.93
N PRO A 382 -3.24 21.29 -30.75
CA PRO A 382 -2.06 22.12 -30.60
C PRO A 382 -1.49 22.07 -29.17
N CYS A 383 -0.83 20.98 -28.79
CA CYS A 383 -0.20 20.82 -27.47
C CYS A 383 1.20 20.20 -27.57
N GLU A 384 1.84 19.90 -26.42
CA GLU A 384 3.02 19.01 -26.41
C GLU A 384 2.58 17.60 -26.79
N TRP A 385 3.32 16.94 -27.69
CA TRP A 385 3.17 15.53 -28.02
C TRP A 385 4.47 14.80 -27.69
N TYR A 386 4.40 13.73 -26.92
CA TYR A 386 5.58 13.01 -26.40
C TYR A 386 5.49 11.50 -26.66
N ILE A 387 6.64 10.84 -26.79
CA ILE A 387 6.69 9.37 -26.85
C ILE A 387 6.31 8.84 -25.46
N GLY A 388 5.24 8.06 -25.40
CA GLY A 388 4.81 7.40 -24.17
C GLY A 388 5.16 5.91 -24.12
N GLU A 389 5.21 5.25 -25.28
CA GLU A 389 5.48 3.82 -25.37
C GLU A 389 6.26 3.48 -26.63
N VAL A 390 7.15 2.50 -26.55
CA VAL A 390 7.85 1.90 -27.69
C VAL A 390 7.74 0.39 -27.59
N MET A 391 7.20 -0.25 -28.63
CA MET A 391 7.03 -1.69 -28.71
C MET A 391 7.81 -2.24 -29.90
N ILE A 392 8.88 -2.98 -29.58
CA ILE A 392 9.64 -3.79 -30.52
C ILE A 392 9.62 -5.22 -29.97
N TYR A 393 9.30 -6.18 -30.84
CA TYR A 393 9.22 -7.59 -30.46
C TYR A 393 10.46 -8.36 -30.92
N ASP A 394 10.79 -9.44 -30.23
CA ASP A 394 11.69 -10.47 -30.75
C ASP A 394 10.91 -11.54 -31.54
N LEU A 395 11.63 -12.54 -32.05
CA LEU A 395 11.06 -13.69 -32.75
C LEU A 395 10.33 -14.69 -31.82
N SER A 396 10.48 -14.57 -30.51
CA SER A 396 9.81 -15.38 -29.48
C SER A 396 8.49 -14.74 -28.99
N GLY A 397 8.26 -13.47 -29.32
CA GLY A 397 7.10 -12.68 -28.92
C GLY A 397 7.31 -11.85 -27.65
N ASN A 398 8.52 -11.76 -27.10
CA ASN A 398 8.80 -10.83 -25.99
C ASN A 398 8.91 -9.39 -26.53
N CYS A 399 8.57 -8.40 -25.70
CA CYS A 399 8.47 -6.99 -26.09
C CYS A 399 9.39 -6.11 -25.24
N THR A 400 9.95 -5.06 -25.84
CA THR A 400 10.76 -4.04 -25.15
C THR A 400 10.02 -3.36 -24.00
N SER A 401 10.77 -2.95 -22.98
CA SER A 401 10.36 -1.90 -22.03
C SER A 401 11.22 -0.64 -22.20
N VAL A 402 10.59 0.54 -22.26
CA VAL A 402 11.30 1.82 -22.35
C VAL A 402 12.01 2.19 -21.05
N THR A 403 11.51 1.70 -19.91
CA THR A 403 12.10 1.96 -18.59
C THR A 403 13.39 1.18 -18.36
N ASP A 404 13.57 0.03 -19.03
CA ASP A 404 14.84 -0.72 -19.01
C ASP A 404 15.96 0.05 -19.74
N TYR A 405 15.61 0.81 -20.77
CA TYR A 405 16.54 1.72 -21.46
C TYR A 405 16.81 2.97 -20.62
N ARG A 406 15.77 3.52 -20.00
CA ARG A 406 15.83 4.75 -19.23
C ARG A 406 14.82 4.72 -18.07
N PRO A 407 15.23 4.46 -16.83
CA PRO A 407 14.31 4.28 -15.70
C PRO A 407 13.41 5.48 -15.41
N ASP A 408 13.87 6.69 -15.74
CA ASP A 408 13.16 7.95 -15.55
C ASP A 408 12.36 8.40 -16.80
N PHE A 409 12.17 7.51 -17.80
CA PHE A 409 11.51 7.84 -19.07
C PHE A 409 10.06 8.32 -18.88
N GLU A 410 9.29 7.62 -18.05
CA GLU A 410 7.89 7.98 -17.76
C GLU A 410 7.80 9.20 -16.83
N ALA A 411 8.80 9.42 -15.97
CA ALA A 411 8.84 10.58 -15.09
C ALA A 411 9.13 11.88 -15.84
N TYR A 412 9.90 11.83 -16.94
CA TYR A 412 10.34 13.04 -17.64
C TYR A 412 10.03 13.06 -19.13
N HIS A 413 9.39 12.06 -19.73
CA HIS A 413 9.01 12.01 -21.16
C HIS A 413 10.00 12.73 -22.11
N PRO A 414 11.27 12.26 -22.22
CA PRO A 414 12.37 13.05 -22.76
C PRO A 414 12.34 13.29 -24.28
N TYR A 415 11.40 12.67 -24.99
CA TYR A 415 11.23 12.77 -26.44
C TYR A 415 9.86 13.36 -26.76
N TYR A 416 9.84 14.62 -27.20
CA TYR A 416 8.61 15.36 -27.44
C TYR A 416 8.77 16.47 -28.48
N VAL A 417 7.65 16.96 -29.01
CA VAL A 417 7.55 18.16 -29.86
C VAL A 417 6.34 18.99 -29.44
N ASN A 418 6.43 20.30 -29.64
CA ASN A 418 5.33 21.23 -29.39
C ASN A 418 4.58 21.50 -30.71
N VAL A 419 3.36 21.00 -30.85
CA VAL A 419 2.56 21.20 -32.06
C VAL A 419 1.81 22.52 -31.96
N ILE A 420 2.04 23.42 -32.90
CA ILE A 420 1.32 24.69 -33.04
C ILE A 420 0.32 24.54 -34.19
N ASN A 421 -0.94 24.88 -33.95
CA ASN A 421 -2.00 24.84 -34.96
C ASN A 421 -2.73 26.19 -35.00
N GLN A 422 -2.83 26.81 -36.17
CA GLN A 422 -3.46 28.14 -36.36
C GLN A 422 -2.99 29.18 -35.32
N ASP A 423 -1.66 29.32 -35.16
CA ASP A 423 -1.00 30.19 -34.18
C ASP A 423 -1.40 29.94 -32.71
N THR A 424 -1.98 28.77 -32.41
CA THR A 424 -2.45 28.36 -31.08
C THR A 424 -1.55 27.26 -30.54
N PHE A 425 -1.29 27.30 -29.23
CA PHE A 425 -0.63 26.26 -28.44
C PHE A 425 -1.28 26.22 -27.06
N VAL A 426 -1.64 25.02 -26.62
CA VAL A 426 -2.34 24.71 -25.38
C VAL A 426 -1.36 23.98 -24.46
N SER A 427 -1.28 24.47 -23.23
CA SER A 427 -0.60 23.80 -22.12
C SER A 427 -1.41 24.09 -20.88
N ASP A 428 -2.16 23.08 -20.47
CA ASP A 428 -3.09 23.21 -19.36
C ASP A 428 -2.34 23.26 -18.02
N PRO A 429 -2.68 24.21 -17.14
CA PRO A 429 -2.08 24.27 -15.82
C PRO A 429 -2.39 23.01 -15.02
N TYR A 430 -1.43 22.50 -14.28
CA TYR A 430 -1.63 21.40 -13.33
C TYR A 430 -1.07 21.73 -11.94
N GLU A 431 -1.44 20.92 -10.96
CA GLU A 431 -0.89 20.96 -9.61
C GLU A 431 0.13 19.82 -9.45
N ALA A 432 1.22 20.07 -8.72
CA ALA A 432 2.17 19.04 -8.33
C ALA A 432 2.75 19.28 -6.94
N THR A 433 3.18 18.20 -6.29
CA THR A 433 3.76 18.20 -4.96
C THR A 433 5.17 17.62 -4.96
N VAL A 434 6.09 18.32 -4.30
CA VAL A 434 7.47 17.86 -4.07
C VAL A 434 7.69 17.69 -2.58
N THR A 435 8.04 16.46 -2.16
CA THR A 435 8.27 16.10 -0.76
C THR A 435 9.76 15.80 -0.55
N PHE A 436 10.39 16.53 0.37
CA PHE A 436 11.80 16.37 0.75
C PHE A 436 11.92 15.50 2.00
N VAL A 437 12.63 14.38 1.88
CA VAL A 437 12.74 13.35 2.90
C VAL A 437 14.19 13.14 3.31
N VAL A 438 14.43 13.17 4.62
CA VAL A 438 15.68 12.74 5.25
C VAL A 438 15.44 11.46 6.03
N ARG A 439 16.52 10.80 6.47
CA ARG A 439 16.43 9.69 7.42
C ARG A 439 17.21 10.04 8.68
N ASN A 440 16.66 9.68 9.83
CA ASN A 440 17.30 9.89 11.12
C ASN A 440 18.38 8.83 11.41
N ASP A 441 19.10 8.96 12.53
CA ASP A 441 20.08 7.98 13.03
C ASP A 441 19.50 6.58 13.29
N ARG A 442 18.17 6.46 13.26
CA ARG A 442 17.47 5.18 13.35
C ARG A 442 16.93 4.72 12.01
N GLY A 443 17.35 5.31 10.88
CA GLY A 443 16.88 4.96 9.54
C GLY A 443 15.41 5.28 9.25
N GLY A 444 14.69 5.86 10.21
CA GLY A 444 13.30 6.31 10.07
C GLY A 444 13.23 7.52 9.13
N ARG A 445 12.23 7.53 8.24
CA ARG A 445 12.03 8.62 7.28
C ARG A 445 11.38 9.82 7.97
N GLN A 446 11.88 11.01 7.67
CA GLN A 446 11.33 12.28 8.16
C GLN A 446 11.13 13.23 6.97
N VAL A 447 9.92 13.75 6.82
CA VAL A 447 9.63 14.82 5.86
C VAL A 447 10.13 16.14 6.44
N VAL A 448 11.01 16.83 5.74
CA VAL A 448 11.57 18.13 6.18
C VAL A 448 10.95 19.32 5.46
N ALA A 449 10.39 19.09 4.27
CA ALA A 449 9.60 20.07 3.55
C ALA A 449 8.66 19.35 2.58
N GLU A 450 7.50 19.93 2.38
CA GLU A 450 6.55 19.53 1.35
C GLU A 450 6.04 20.80 0.68
N VAL A 451 6.07 20.82 -0.65
CA VAL A 451 5.74 22.00 -1.43
C VAL A 451 4.78 21.60 -2.55
N THR A 452 3.53 22.04 -2.42
CA THR A 452 2.53 21.95 -3.49
C THR A 452 2.51 23.25 -4.29
N LYS A 453 2.48 23.13 -5.61
CA LYS A 453 2.39 24.26 -6.55
C LYS A 453 1.26 24.03 -7.52
N ASP A 454 0.40 25.03 -7.63
CA ASP A 454 -0.66 25.10 -8.63
C ASP A 454 -0.18 25.85 -9.89
N GLN A 455 -0.99 25.78 -10.96
CA GLN A 455 -0.77 26.53 -12.19
C GLN A 455 0.58 26.27 -12.88
N LEU A 456 1.13 25.07 -12.68
CA LEU A 456 2.35 24.64 -13.33
C LEU A 456 2.10 24.35 -14.80
N LYS A 457 3.06 24.73 -15.65
CA LYS A 457 3.12 24.24 -17.03
C LYS A 457 4.03 23.03 -17.10
N LYS A 458 3.79 22.10 -18.02
CA LYS A 458 4.71 20.97 -18.23
C LYS A 458 6.11 21.51 -18.53
N ARG A 459 7.13 20.78 -18.11
CA ARG A 459 8.55 21.18 -18.20
C ARG A 459 8.99 22.35 -17.30
N SER A 460 8.11 22.89 -16.44
CA SER A 460 8.52 23.89 -15.44
C SER A 460 9.66 23.34 -14.58
N ILE A 461 10.67 24.15 -14.30
CA ILE A 461 11.74 23.80 -13.36
C ILE A 461 11.48 24.39 -11.98
N PHE A 462 12.14 23.85 -10.95
CA PHE A 462 11.97 24.27 -9.55
C PHE A 462 12.13 25.78 -9.37
N LYS A 463 13.13 26.38 -10.02
CA LYS A 463 13.38 27.83 -9.99
C LYS A 463 12.19 28.66 -10.51
N GLU A 464 11.60 28.24 -11.61
CA GLU A 464 10.48 28.94 -12.27
C GLU A 464 9.19 28.76 -11.47
N ALA A 465 8.97 27.56 -10.94
CA ALA A 465 7.87 27.25 -10.03
C ALA A 465 8.01 27.89 -8.63
N GLY A 466 9.17 28.48 -8.33
CA GLY A 466 9.48 29.04 -7.02
C GLY A 466 9.47 27.99 -5.91
N ILE A 467 9.91 26.77 -6.21
CA ILE A 467 10.16 25.69 -5.25
C ILE A 467 11.54 25.94 -4.65
N GLN A 468 11.61 26.09 -3.33
CA GLN A 468 12.86 26.27 -2.61
C GLN A 468 13.34 24.91 -2.13
N ILE A 469 14.59 24.57 -2.45
CA ILE A 469 15.23 23.36 -1.94
C ILE A 469 15.65 23.63 -0.49
N PRO A 470 15.24 22.80 0.48
CA PRO A 470 15.63 22.97 1.88
C PRO A 470 17.15 22.95 2.05
N GLU A 471 17.64 23.77 2.99
CA GLU A 471 19.03 23.66 3.44
C GLU A 471 19.27 22.28 4.07
N ALA A 472 20.54 21.86 4.11
CA ALA A 472 20.93 20.57 4.66
C ALA A 472 20.41 20.40 6.11
N VAL A 473 19.72 19.29 6.36
CA VAL A 473 19.18 18.92 7.67
C VAL A 473 20.06 17.80 8.21
N TYR A 474 20.81 18.07 9.29
CA TYR A 474 21.73 17.11 9.92
C TYR A 474 21.00 16.01 10.72
N ALA A 475 20.01 15.36 10.12
CA ALA A 475 19.22 14.30 10.76
C ALA A 475 20.05 13.04 11.10
N THR A 476 21.22 12.90 10.47
CA THR A 476 22.17 11.81 10.71
C THR A 476 23.41 12.34 11.42
N SER A 477 23.56 12.05 12.71
CA SER A 477 24.64 12.53 13.56
C SER A 477 26.00 12.09 13.02
N GLY A 478 26.81 13.06 12.60
CA GLY A 478 28.19 12.83 12.15
C GLY A 478 28.37 12.46 10.69
N ILE A 479 27.29 12.42 9.89
CA ILE A 479 27.35 12.20 8.44
C ILE A 479 26.90 13.49 7.72
N GLU A 480 27.77 14.04 6.88
CA GLU A 480 27.50 15.29 6.16
C GLU A 480 26.54 15.03 4.98
N GLN A 481 25.39 15.71 4.98
CA GLN A 481 24.52 15.80 3.81
C GLN A 481 25.20 16.64 2.73
N THR A 482 25.29 16.12 1.51
CA THR A 482 25.94 16.78 0.37
C THR A 482 24.96 17.39 -0.62
N GLY A 483 23.69 16.99 -0.57
CA GLY A 483 22.66 17.55 -1.42
C GLY A 483 21.34 16.77 -1.36
N TRP A 484 20.68 16.73 -2.51
CA TRP A 484 19.37 16.12 -2.71
C TRP A 484 19.38 15.33 -4.02
N VAL A 485 18.69 14.20 -4.04
CA VAL A 485 18.52 13.35 -5.22
C VAL A 485 17.08 12.89 -5.36
N ASP A 486 16.63 12.62 -6.58
CA ASP A 486 15.34 11.97 -6.82
C ASP A 486 15.39 10.46 -6.52
N GLU A 487 14.29 9.75 -6.72
CA GLU A 487 14.20 8.30 -6.50
C GLU A 487 15.11 7.48 -7.42
N TYR A 488 15.55 8.05 -8.54
CA TYR A 488 16.46 7.44 -9.50
C TYR A 488 17.93 7.80 -9.23
N GLY A 489 18.19 8.60 -8.19
CA GLY A 489 19.53 9.04 -7.81
C GLY A 489 20.05 10.25 -8.61
N ASN A 490 19.22 10.90 -9.43
CA ASN A 490 19.60 12.11 -10.15
C ASN A 490 19.71 13.29 -9.18
N ILE A 491 20.67 14.19 -9.42
CA ILE A 491 20.85 15.38 -8.60
C ILE A 491 19.63 16.29 -8.71
N VAL A 492 19.12 16.73 -7.56
CA VAL A 492 18.04 17.71 -7.47
C VAL A 492 18.62 19.09 -7.16
N ASP A 493 18.43 20.03 -8.09
CA ASP A 493 18.84 21.43 -7.99
C ASP A 493 17.77 22.39 -8.54
N GLU A 494 18.07 23.69 -8.60
CA GLU A 494 17.10 24.71 -9.06
C GLU A 494 16.59 24.48 -10.50
N ASN A 495 17.31 23.69 -11.31
CA ASN A 495 16.97 23.36 -12.69
C ASN A 495 16.27 22.01 -12.84
N THR A 496 16.01 21.30 -11.74
CA THR A 496 15.23 20.06 -11.76
C THR A 496 13.82 20.34 -12.27
N GLN A 497 13.35 19.52 -13.20
CA GLN A 497 12.01 19.60 -13.72
C GLN A 497 11.02 19.20 -12.62
N VAL A 498 9.95 19.97 -12.46
CA VAL A 498 8.80 19.57 -11.66
C VAL A 498 8.19 18.33 -12.30
N PRO A 499 7.77 17.33 -11.51
CA PRO A 499 7.19 16.11 -12.08
C PRO A 499 5.94 16.44 -12.92
N PRO A 500 5.71 15.73 -14.03
CA PRO A 500 4.61 16.00 -14.95
C PRO A 500 3.25 15.64 -14.34
N ARG A 501 2.16 16.06 -14.99
CA ARG A 501 0.79 15.80 -14.55
C ARG A 501 0.50 14.33 -14.27
N ASP A 502 0.94 13.44 -15.17
CA ASP A 502 0.69 11.99 -15.08
C ASP A 502 1.36 11.35 -13.84
N ASN A 503 2.33 12.05 -13.23
CA ASN A 503 2.97 11.66 -11.98
C ASN A 503 3.18 12.90 -11.10
N ALA A 504 2.13 13.63 -10.74
CA ALA A 504 2.18 14.93 -10.06
C ALA A 504 2.79 14.93 -8.63
N HIS A 505 3.50 13.88 -8.24
CA HIS A 505 4.21 13.76 -6.98
C HIS A 505 5.67 13.36 -7.20
N MET A 506 6.59 14.06 -6.55
CA MET A 506 8.02 13.71 -6.52
C MET A 506 8.50 13.61 -5.08
N THR A 507 9.19 12.51 -4.76
CA THR A 507 9.93 12.39 -3.50
C THR A 507 11.41 12.63 -3.74
N VAL A 508 11.99 13.54 -2.97
CA VAL A 508 13.40 13.94 -3.04
C VAL A 508 14.10 13.50 -1.76
N TYR A 509 15.18 12.75 -1.89
CA TYR A 509 15.95 12.16 -0.79
C TYR A 509 17.24 12.93 -0.54
N ALA A 510 17.62 13.09 0.73
CA ALA A 510 18.95 13.61 1.05
C ALA A 510 20.06 12.68 0.56
N SER A 511 21.11 13.25 -0.04
CA SER A 511 22.35 12.56 -0.39
C SER A 511 23.46 12.91 0.59
N TYR A 512 24.39 11.97 0.83
CA TYR A 512 25.36 12.04 1.92
C TYR A 512 26.81 11.87 1.42
N ALA A 513 27.78 12.43 2.15
CA ALA A 513 29.21 12.34 1.85
C ALA A 513 29.78 10.92 2.06
N SER A 514 29.09 10.12 2.88
CA SER A 514 29.37 8.71 3.17
C SER A 514 28.05 7.95 3.25
N THR A 515 28.06 6.65 2.95
CA THR A 515 26.92 5.73 3.06
C THR A 515 26.60 5.50 4.54
N PRO A 516 25.47 6.00 5.07
CA PRO A 516 25.06 5.69 6.43
C PRO A 516 24.70 4.20 6.52
N VAL A 517 25.28 3.48 7.48
CA VAL A 517 24.97 2.06 7.76
C VAL A 517 24.59 1.93 9.23
N ILE A 518 23.54 1.17 9.53
CA ILE A 518 23.04 0.96 10.89
C ILE A 518 23.58 -0.37 11.40
N PHE A 519 24.33 -0.31 12.49
CA PHE A 519 24.84 -1.47 13.20
C PHE A 519 23.96 -1.77 14.41
N VAL A 520 23.53 -3.02 14.53
CA VAL A 520 22.89 -3.60 15.71
C VAL A 520 23.84 -4.67 16.25
N LEU A 521 24.46 -4.38 17.39
CA LEU A 521 25.46 -5.22 18.02
C LEU A 521 24.83 -6.01 19.17
N ASP A 522 24.93 -7.33 19.12
CA ASP A 522 24.44 -8.24 20.15
C ASP A 522 25.62 -8.85 20.92
N TYR A 523 25.58 -8.81 22.26
CA TYR A 523 26.69 -9.25 23.12
C TYR A 523 26.16 -9.67 24.51
N TYR A 524 26.94 -10.38 25.29
CA TYR A 524 26.59 -10.69 26.69
C TYR A 524 26.96 -9.54 27.63
N THR A 525 26.06 -9.17 28.54
CA THR A 525 26.28 -8.14 29.57
C THR A 525 26.90 -8.73 30.84
N GLN A 526 27.41 -7.88 31.74
CA GLN A 526 27.95 -8.30 33.05
C GLN A 526 26.92 -8.98 33.95
N ASP A 527 25.63 -8.73 33.73
CA ASP A 527 24.53 -9.35 34.49
C ASP A 527 24.09 -10.70 33.88
N GLY A 528 24.72 -11.09 32.76
CA GLY A 528 24.46 -12.34 32.07
C GLY A 528 23.37 -12.27 31.00
N ASP A 529 22.83 -11.09 30.73
CA ASP A 529 21.81 -10.86 29.70
C ASP A 529 22.42 -10.73 28.30
N VAL A 530 21.56 -10.70 27.28
CA VAL A 530 21.91 -10.25 25.93
C VAL A 530 21.70 -8.73 25.84
N GLY A 531 22.80 -8.00 25.70
CA GLY A 531 22.82 -6.57 25.43
C GLY A 531 22.67 -6.29 23.94
N HIS A 532 21.91 -5.24 23.61
CA HIS A 532 21.73 -4.74 22.25
C HIS A 532 22.24 -3.31 22.16
N PHE A 533 23.24 -3.05 21.32
CA PHE A 533 23.77 -1.72 21.10
C PHE A 533 23.62 -1.29 19.65
N ARG A 534 22.97 -0.14 19.42
CA ARG A 534 22.68 0.35 18.08
C ARG A 534 23.33 1.70 17.82
N TYR A 535 23.95 1.84 16.65
CA TYR A 535 24.48 3.12 16.17
C TYR A 535 24.54 3.18 14.64
N THR A 536 24.68 4.40 14.10
CA THR A 536 24.93 4.63 12.68
C THR A 536 26.37 5.03 12.44
N TYR A 537 26.95 4.53 11.36
CA TYR A 537 28.29 4.90 10.94
C TYR A 537 28.34 5.17 9.43
N GLY A 538 29.04 6.24 9.04
CA GLY A 538 29.20 6.63 7.64
C GLY A 538 30.35 5.88 6.98
N MET A 539 30.02 4.80 6.27
CA MET A 539 30.98 4.06 5.44
C MET A 539 31.35 4.86 4.18
N PRO A 540 32.59 4.80 3.67
CA PRO A 540 32.92 5.39 2.38
C PRO A 540 31.94 4.93 1.27
N ASN A 541 31.55 5.83 0.38
CA ASN A 541 30.64 5.48 -0.73
C ASN A 541 31.25 4.36 -1.58
N GLY A 542 30.45 3.33 -1.89
CA GLY A 542 30.88 2.12 -2.60
C GLY A 542 31.65 1.12 -1.73
N SER A 543 31.62 1.26 -0.40
CA SER A 543 32.15 0.23 0.51
C SER A 543 31.42 -1.09 0.33
N THR A 544 32.16 -2.20 0.49
CA THR A 544 31.58 -3.55 0.43
C THR A 544 31.34 -4.13 1.83
N TYR A 545 30.63 -5.24 1.91
CA TYR A 545 30.51 -6.01 3.17
C TYR A 545 31.89 -6.47 3.72
N GLY A 546 32.88 -6.69 2.85
CA GLY A 546 34.26 -6.91 3.25
C GLY A 546 34.89 -5.71 3.98
N ASP A 547 34.59 -4.48 3.54
CA ASP A 547 35.01 -3.26 4.25
C ASP A 547 34.29 -3.12 5.59
N VAL A 548 33.02 -3.50 5.66
CA VAL A 548 32.24 -3.53 6.92
C VAL A 548 32.90 -4.45 7.94
N LYS A 549 33.24 -5.70 7.56
CA LYS A 549 33.93 -6.65 8.45
C LYS A 549 35.26 -6.10 8.95
N LYS A 550 36.00 -5.41 8.09
CA LYS A 550 37.25 -4.74 8.47
C LYS A 550 37.01 -3.60 9.45
N TYR A 551 35.97 -2.79 9.27
CA TYR A 551 35.56 -1.77 10.24
C TYR A 551 35.20 -2.38 11.59
N LEU A 552 34.36 -3.42 11.59
CA LEU A 552 33.95 -4.14 12.80
C LEU A 552 35.14 -4.68 13.60
N SER A 553 36.23 -5.11 12.95
CA SER A 553 37.47 -5.52 13.66
C SER A 553 38.13 -4.44 14.52
N THR A 554 37.70 -3.17 14.39
CA THR A 554 38.17 -2.02 15.18
C THR A 554 37.20 -1.58 16.27
N VAL A 555 35.98 -2.11 16.28
CA VAL A 555 34.91 -1.74 17.19
C VAL A 555 35.06 -2.51 18.50
N PRO A 556 35.25 -1.85 19.66
CA PRO A 556 35.33 -2.53 20.95
C PRO A 556 33.94 -2.97 21.44
N LEU A 557 33.92 -3.84 22.45
CA LEU A 557 32.69 -4.13 23.19
C LEU A 557 32.19 -2.87 23.95
N PRO A 558 30.86 -2.75 24.15
CA PRO A 558 30.28 -1.78 25.07
C PRO A 558 30.77 -1.93 26.52
N ASP A 559 30.62 -0.87 27.33
CA ASP A 559 31.19 -0.78 28.69
C ASP A 559 30.53 -1.75 29.70
N ASP A 560 29.28 -2.13 29.46
CA ASP A 560 28.47 -3.07 30.24
C ASP A 560 28.63 -4.53 29.80
N ALA A 561 29.48 -4.81 28.81
CA ALA A 561 29.73 -6.17 28.34
C ALA A 561 30.42 -7.05 29.40
N ALA A 562 30.12 -8.35 29.38
CA ALA A 562 30.66 -9.37 30.27
C ALA A 562 32.20 -9.37 30.26
N SER A 563 32.80 -8.92 31.36
CA SER A 563 34.25 -8.71 31.48
C SER A 563 35.06 -10.01 31.60
N GLU A 564 34.37 -11.09 31.97
CA GLU A 564 34.89 -12.43 32.20
C GLU A 564 35.04 -13.25 30.92
N LEU A 565 34.37 -12.85 29.83
CA LEU A 565 34.47 -13.51 28.53
C LEU A 565 35.57 -12.87 27.67
N ALA A 566 36.33 -13.69 26.97
CA ALA A 566 37.41 -13.22 26.12
C ALA A 566 36.89 -12.95 24.70
N PHE A 567 36.58 -11.68 24.42
CA PHE A 567 36.15 -11.21 23.10
C PHE A 567 37.14 -11.60 21.97
N SER A 568 36.62 -12.27 20.94
CA SER A 568 37.34 -12.72 19.74
C SER A 568 37.11 -11.79 18.55
N GLY A 569 35.96 -11.13 18.47
CA GLY A 569 35.59 -10.21 17.39
C GLY A 569 34.09 -10.16 17.17
N TRP A 570 33.67 -9.40 16.16
CA TRP A 570 32.28 -9.32 15.72
C TRP A 570 32.05 -10.24 14.51
N GLN A 571 30.92 -10.95 14.50
CA GLN A 571 30.53 -11.85 13.43
C GLN A 571 29.37 -11.25 12.64
N LEU A 572 29.55 -11.17 11.32
CA LEU A 572 28.53 -10.78 10.36
C LEU A 572 28.44 -11.89 9.31
N GLU A 573 27.36 -12.67 9.36
CA GLU A 573 27.15 -13.85 8.52
C GLU A 573 26.17 -13.58 7.38
N GLY A 574 26.12 -14.49 6.40
CA GLY A 574 25.12 -14.46 5.32
C GLY A 574 25.31 -13.37 4.25
N VAL A 575 26.45 -12.66 4.26
CA VAL A 575 26.75 -11.57 3.32
C VAL A 575 27.88 -11.94 2.34
N ASP A 576 27.77 -11.48 1.10
CA ASP A 576 28.84 -11.55 0.10
C ASP A 576 29.83 -10.40 0.31
N ASP A 577 31.08 -10.72 0.59
CA ASP A 577 32.14 -9.75 0.91
C ASP A 577 32.37 -8.73 -0.22
N ASP A 578 32.07 -9.10 -1.47
CA ASP A 578 32.27 -8.26 -2.65
C ASP A 578 31.04 -7.38 -2.99
N ALA A 579 29.89 -7.60 -2.34
CA ALA A 579 28.69 -6.80 -2.56
C ALA A 579 28.78 -5.43 -1.86
N GLU A 580 28.27 -4.38 -2.51
CA GLU A 580 28.22 -3.02 -1.95
C GLU A 580 27.18 -2.91 -0.83
N VAL A 581 27.51 -2.15 0.21
CA VAL A 581 26.57 -1.84 1.31
C VAL A 581 25.67 -0.67 0.92
N GLY A 582 24.37 -0.84 1.14
CA GLY A 582 23.34 0.14 0.84
C GLY A 582 23.21 1.27 1.87
N ILE A 583 22.54 2.33 1.46
CA ILE A 583 22.20 3.48 2.31
C ILE A 583 21.13 3.05 3.32
N TYR A 584 21.47 3.13 4.61
CA TYR A 584 20.70 2.67 5.77
C TYR A 584 20.45 1.15 5.82
N ASP A 585 21.39 0.35 5.32
CA ASP A 585 21.36 -1.10 5.57
C ASP A 585 21.42 -1.38 7.08
N TYR A 586 20.57 -2.32 7.51
CA TYR A 586 20.50 -2.79 8.89
C TYR A 586 21.34 -4.05 9.04
N LEU A 587 22.47 -3.93 9.76
CA LEU A 587 23.40 -5.02 9.96
C LEU A 587 23.32 -5.51 11.39
N TYR A 588 22.82 -6.74 11.56
CA TYR A 588 22.82 -7.48 12.81
C TYR A 588 24.15 -8.20 12.96
N VAL A 589 24.84 -7.95 14.07
CA VAL A 589 26.21 -8.37 14.28
C VAL A 589 26.34 -8.90 15.69
N SER A 590 26.77 -10.14 15.85
CA SER A 590 26.91 -10.76 17.17
C SER A 590 28.37 -10.80 17.61
N ALA A 591 28.60 -10.63 18.91
CA ALA A 591 29.91 -10.79 19.51
C ALA A 591 30.30 -12.27 19.53
N ASP A 592 31.56 -12.54 19.19
CA ASP A 592 32.18 -13.86 19.28
C ASP A 592 33.19 -13.88 20.41
N TYR A 593 33.24 -14.98 21.14
CA TYR A 593 34.03 -15.18 22.35
C TYR A 593 34.91 -16.41 22.22
N LYS A 594 36.02 -16.50 22.98
CA LYS A 594 36.87 -17.70 22.94
C LYS A 594 36.23 -18.87 23.67
N GLU A 595 35.45 -18.57 24.70
CA GLU A 595 34.67 -19.51 25.46
C GLU A 595 33.37 -19.82 24.70
N ASN A 596 32.91 -21.07 24.72
CA ASN A 596 31.52 -21.36 24.35
C ASN A 596 30.64 -21.00 25.56
N VAL A 597 29.59 -20.23 25.33
CA VAL A 597 28.76 -19.66 26.39
C VAL A 597 27.31 -19.93 26.10
N TYR A 598 26.61 -20.59 27.02
CA TYR A 598 25.16 -20.79 26.95
C TYR A 598 24.46 -19.90 27.98
N HIS A 599 23.34 -19.29 27.61
CA HIS A 599 22.56 -18.45 28.52
C HIS A 599 21.58 -19.30 29.35
N LEU A 600 21.63 -19.18 30.68
CA LEU A 600 20.73 -19.88 31.59
C LEU A 600 19.90 -18.87 32.38
N SER A 601 18.58 -18.98 32.31
CA SER A 601 17.63 -18.16 33.07
C SER A 601 17.08 -18.96 34.26
N PHE A 602 17.04 -18.35 35.43
CA PHE A 602 16.55 -18.95 36.66
C PHE A 602 15.45 -18.11 37.30
N GLU A 603 14.22 -18.65 37.34
CA GLU A 603 13.09 -18.00 37.98
C GLU A 603 12.80 -18.56 39.38
N TYR A 604 12.71 -17.68 40.37
CA TYR A 604 12.50 -18.07 41.76
C TYR A 604 11.91 -16.94 42.63
N LEU A 605 11.46 -17.30 43.83
CA LEU A 605 11.05 -16.36 44.86
C LEU A 605 12.26 -15.83 45.66
N ASN A 606 12.52 -14.54 45.57
CA ASN A 606 13.61 -13.88 46.29
C ASN A 606 13.25 -13.56 47.76
N LYS A 607 14.25 -13.11 48.52
CA LYS A 607 14.16 -12.76 49.95
C LYS A 607 13.20 -11.61 50.25
N ASP A 608 12.90 -10.78 49.26
CA ASP A 608 11.98 -9.65 49.37
C ASP A 608 10.53 -10.07 49.07
N GLY A 609 10.33 -11.36 48.74
CA GLY A 609 9.02 -11.96 48.52
C GLY A 609 8.48 -11.75 47.11
N GLN A 610 9.35 -11.42 46.15
CA GLN A 610 9.01 -11.20 44.75
C GLN A 610 9.45 -12.39 43.90
N TRP A 611 8.65 -12.74 42.89
CA TRP A 611 9.09 -13.61 41.83
C TRP A 611 10.09 -12.85 40.95
N THR A 612 11.29 -13.39 40.77
CA THR A 612 12.37 -12.73 40.03
C THR A 612 13.02 -13.72 39.09
N GLU A 613 13.72 -13.18 38.09
CA GLU A 613 14.65 -13.90 37.23
C GLU A 613 16.09 -13.53 37.60
N GLU A 614 17.01 -14.49 37.48
CA GLU A 614 18.45 -14.27 37.51
C GLU A 614 19.09 -15.03 36.36
N ASN A 615 19.89 -14.33 35.56
CA ASN A 615 20.57 -14.88 34.41
C ASN A 615 22.02 -15.27 34.75
N GLN A 616 22.50 -16.35 34.14
CA GLN A 616 23.85 -16.85 34.31
C GLN A 616 24.44 -17.28 32.97
N LEU A 617 25.71 -16.91 32.77
CA LEU A 617 26.50 -17.36 31.63
C LEU A 617 27.19 -18.68 31.96
N TYR A 618 26.77 -19.76 31.30
CA TYR A 618 27.38 -21.08 31.44
C TYR A 618 28.48 -21.27 30.40
N THR A 619 29.74 -21.25 30.84
CA THR A 619 30.89 -21.53 29.99
C THR A 619 31.16 -23.04 29.88
N PHE A 620 31.41 -23.54 28.67
CA PHE A 620 31.60 -24.97 28.43
C PHE A 620 32.68 -25.30 27.40
N GLU A 621 33.24 -26.50 27.52
CA GLU A 621 34.24 -27.04 26.59
C GLU A 621 33.55 -27.83 25.46
N GLU A 622 34.20 -27.90 24.30
CA GLU A 622 33.69 -28.69 23.16
C GLU A 622 33.47 -30.16 23.57
N GLY A 623 32.28 -30.69 23.27
CA GLY A 623 31.88 -32.05 23.65
C GLY A 623 31.09 -32.16 24.96
N THR A 624 30.85 -31.04 25.67
CA THR A 624 29.92 -30.98 26.81
C THR A 624 28.50 -31.31 26.35
N THR A 625 27.76 -32.14 27.12
CA THR A 625 26.37 -32.48 26.78
C THR A 625 25.34 -31.60 27.49
N TYR A 626 24.14 -31.49 26.93
CA TYR A 626 23.01 -30.82 27.60
C TYR A 626 22.76 -31.37 29.00
N GLY A 627 22.93 -32.69 29.21
CA GLY A 627 22.80 -33.31 30.52
C GLY A 627 23.82 -32.82 31.56
N GLU A 628 25.03 -32.44 31.14
CA GLU A 628 26.04 -31.85 32.03
C GLU A 628 25.68 -30.42 32.41
N MET A 629 25.18 -29.63 31.45
CA MET A 629 24.65 -28.29 31.69
C MET A 629 23.42 -28.31 32.61
N PHE A 630 22.49 -29.23 32.40
CA PHE A 630 21.33 -29.40 33.28
C PHE A 630 21.75 -29.80 34.70
N ALA A 631 22.76 -30.65 34.85
CA ALA A 631 23.29 -30.99 36.16
C ALA A 631 23.91 -29.77 36.89
N TYR A 632 24.53 -28.85 36.13
CA TYR A 632 24.99 -27.57 36.65
C TYR A 632 23.79 -26.71 37.10
N ALA A 633 22.79 -26.52 36.24
CA ALA A 633 21.60 -25.73 36.54
C ALA A 633 20.81 -26.25 37.75
N TYR A 634 20.60 -27.56 37.86
CA TYR A 634 19.88 -28.18 38.99
C TYR A 634 20.65 -28.11 40.32
N ALA A 635 21.97 -27.90 40.26
CA ALA A 635 22.80 -27.70 41.45
C ALA A 635 22.92 -26.22 41.86
N TYR A 636 22.46 -25.29 41.01
CA TYR A 636 22.50 -23.86 41.27
C TYR A 636 21.55 -23.50 42.43
N VAL A 637 22.00 -22.59 43.29
CA VAL A 637 21.21 -22.05 44.41
C VAL A 637 21.42 -20.54 44.46
N PRO A 638 20.38 -19.75 44.16
CA PRO A 638 20.48 -18.30 44.18
C PRO A 638 20.81 -17.77 45.58
N SER A 639 21.59 -16.70 45.63
CA SER A 639 22.14 -16.19 46.89
C SER A 639 21.11 -15.50 47.79
N ASP A 640 19.99 -15.09 47.23
CA ASP A 640 18.93 -14.32 47.85
C ASP A 640 17.56 -15.02 47.80
N CYS A 641 17.53 -16.35 47.67
CA CYS A 641 16.31 -17.14 47.80
C CYS A 641 15.54 -16.84 49.10
N SER A 642 14.20 -16.80 48.99
CA SER A 642 13.30 -16.60 50.14
C SER A 642 13.47 -17.68 51.21
N SER A 643 13.34 -17.27 52.47
CA SER A 643 13.22 -18.21 53.60
C SER A 643 11.78 -18.59 53.96
N ASP A 644 10.77 -18.00 53.28
CA ASP A 644 9.35 -18.19 53.61
C ASP A 644 8.80 -19.55 53.13
N ILE A 645 9.51 -20.16 52.18
CA ILE A 645 9.19 -21.45 51.57
C ILE A 645 10.47 -22.26 51.37
N GLU A 646 10.40 -23.58 51.45
CA GLU A 646 11.57 -24.44 51.34
C GLU A 646 11.91 -24.67 49.86
N PHE A 647 13.03 -24.13 49.39
CA PHE A 647 13.56 -24.33 48.04
C PHE A 647 14.15 -25.74 47.90
N MET A 648 13.61 -26.53 46.96
CA MET A 648 14.03 -27.92 46.70
C MET A 648 15.12 -28.03 45.63
N GLY A 649 15.28 -26.99 44.80
CA GLY A 649 16.15 -26.98 43.64
C GLY A 649 15.40 -26.41 42.43
N PHE A 650 16.08 -26.39 41.28
CA PHE A 650 15.46 -26.03 40.00
C PHE A 650 14.93 -27.24 39.25
N VAL A 651 13.92 -27.02 38.43
CA VAL A 651 13.43 -27.93 37.40
C VAL A 651 13.34 -27.19 36.06
N ALA A 652 13.24 -27.92 34.96
CA ALA A 652 12.93 -27.31 33.66
C ALA A 652 11.63 -26.51 33.76
N ALA A 653 11.61 -25.28 33.25
CA ALA A 653 10.40 -24.48 33.17
C ALA A 653 9.38 -25.14 32.23
N GLU A 654 8.07 -24.98 32.49
CA GLU A 654 7.03 -25.68 31.73
C GLU A 654 6.95 -25.21 30.27
N ASP A 655 7.31 -23.95 30.01
CA ASP A 655 7.32 -23.31 28.69
C ASP A 655 8.73 -23.21 28.07
N SER A 656 9.73 -23.92 28.60
CA SER A 656 11.09 -23.89 28.04
C SER A 656 11.39 -25.05 27.10
N ASN A 657 12.27 -24.80 26.14
CA ASN A 657 12.78 -25.81 25.19
C ASN A 657 13.65 -26.89 25.87
N VAL A 658 13.86 -26.80 27.19
CA VAL A 658 14.70 -27.74 27.96
C VAL A 658 14.22 -29.18 27.80
N SER A 659 12.91 -29.42 27.68
CA SER A 659 12.35 -30.77 27.48
C SER A 659 12.59 -31.36 26.10
N ASP A 660 12.95 -30.53 25.12
CA ASP A 660 13.16 -30.95 23.73
C ASP A 660 14.59 -31.41 23.48
N TYR A 661 15.55 -31.03 24.33
CA TYR A 661 16.95 -31.45 24.20
C TYR A 661 17.19 -32.86 24.76
N ASP A 662 17.88 -33.71 23.99
CA ASP A 662 18.38 -35.00 24.49
C ASP A 662 19.55 -34.75 25.46
N PRO A 663 19.49 -35.19 26.73
CA PRO A 663 20.58 -35.00 27.68
C PRO A 663 21.94 -35.59 27.25
N ASN A 664 21.94 -36.54 26.30
CA ASN A 664 23.15 -37.14 25.75
C ASN A 664 23.69 -36.41 24.52
N GLU A 665 22.96 -35.43 23.99
CA GLU A 665 23.37 -34.62 22.86
C GLU A 665 24.41 -33.58 23.30
N ILE A 666 25.40 -33.37 22.43
CA ILE A 666 26.48 -32.40 22.64
C ILE A 666 25.93 -31.01 22.30
N ILE A 667 26.23 -30.02 23.15
CA ILE A 667 25.87 -28.63 22.89
C ILE A 667 26.69 -28.14 21.68
N PRO A 668 26.06 -27.65 20.60
CA PRO A 668 26.77 -27.10 19.45
C PRO A 668 27.67 -25.92 19.86
N ALA A 669 28.90 -25.90 19.34
CA ALA A 669 29.83 -24.79 19.58
C ALA A 669 29.40 -23.51 18.82
N ASP A 670 28.63 -23.67 17.74
CA ASP A 670 28.15 -22.63 16.83
C ASP A 670 26.66 -22.27 17.06
N HIS A 671 26.19 -22.33 18.31
CA HIS A 671 24.82 -21.94 18.63
C HIS A 671 24.65 -20.41 18.58
N PRO A 672 23.46 -19.90 18.22
CA PRO A 672 23.17 -18.47 18.20
C PRO A 672 23.39 -17.80 19.55
N LEU A 673 23.90 -16.56 19.52
CA LEU A 673 23.99 -15.72 20.71
C LEU A 673 22.58 -15.46 21.26
N GLY A 674 22.38 -15.72 22.56
CA GLY A 674 21.08 -15.55 23.22
C GLY A 674 20.21 -16.81 23.29
N ASP A 675 20.66 -17.95 22.75
CA ASP A 675 20.01 -19.24 23.03
C ASP A 675 19.95 -19.48 24.54
N THR A 676 18.72 -19.63 25.05
CA THR A 676 18.43 -19.63 26.48
C THR A 676 17.80 -20.94 26.93
N CYS A 677 18.27 -21.47 28.06
CA CYS A 677 17.57 -22.52 28.80
C CYS A 677 17.00 -21.95 30.11
N SER A 678 15.68 -21.97 30.25
CA SER A 678 14.99 -21.44 31.43
C SER A 678 14.63 -22.54 32.42
N PHE A 679 14.88 -22.24 33.69
CA PHE A 679 14.63 -23.11 34.83
C PHE A 679 13.78 -22.41 35.88
N THR A 680 12.92 -23.17 36.53
CA THR A 680 11.98 -22.66 37.53
C THR A 680 12.18 -23.36 38.87
N ALA A 681 12.12 -22.60 39.95
CA ALA A 681 12.26 -23.14 41.31
C ALA A 681 11.14 -24.12 41.68
N ASP A 682 11.53 -25.29 42.18
CA ASP A 682 10.64 -26.27 42.81
C ASP A 682 10.57 -26.05 44.33
N TYR A 683 9.35 -26.01 44.84
CA TYR A 683 9.04 -25.85 46.26
C TYR A 683 8.22 -27.03 46.83
N GLY A 684 8.23 -28.17 46.12
CA GLY A 684 7.60 -29.42 46.54
C GLY A 684 6.06 -29.38 46.44
N ASP A 685 5.39 -29.48 47.59
CA ASP A 685 3.92 -29.49 47.66
C ASP A 685 3.30 -28.08 47.50
N LYS A 686 4.15 -27.04 47.39
CA LYS A 686 3.75 -25.64 47.22
C LYS A 686 4.24 -25.08 45.89
N VAL A 687 3.56 -24.04 45.43
CA VAL A 687 3.92 -23.26 44.24
C VAL A 687 3.85 -21.77 44.54
N VAL A 688 4.62 -20.99 43.79
CA VAL A 688 4.62 -19.53 43.83
C VAL A 688 3.93 -19.01 42.58
N VAL A 689 2.94 -18.14 42.75
CA VAL A 689 2.05 -17.67 41.67
C VAL A 689 2.19 -16.16 41.54
N CYS A 690 2.38 -15.69 40.31
CA CYS A 690 2.44 -14.27 39.98
C CYS A 690 1.01 -13.77 39.74
N LEU A 691 0.56 -12.76 40.50
CA LEU A 691 -0.77 -12.19 40.37
C LEU A 691 -0.64 -10.79 39.82
N GLN A 692 -1.31 -10.52 38.70
CA GLN A 692 -1.32 -9.21 38.05
C GLN A 692 -2.72 -8.61 38.18
N PHE A 693 -2.82 -7.45 38.82
CA PHE A 693 -4.09 -6.75 39.03
C PHE A 693 -4.09 -5.44 38.26
N SER A 694 -4.79 -5.41 37.13
CA SER A 694 -4.81 -4.27 36.21
C SER A 694 -6.01 -3.37 36.45
N TYR A 695 -5.78 -2.06 36.59
CA TYR A 695 -6.82 -1.07 36.89
C TYR A 695 -6.40 0.34 36.49
N TYR A 696 -7.37 1.28 36.47
CA TYR A 696 -7.08 2.70 36.23
C TYR A 696 -6.72 3.39 37.54
N ASP A 697 -5.51 3.94 37.63
CA ASP A 697 -5.03 4.65 38.81
C ASP A 697 -5.73 6.01 39.02
N VAL A 698 -5.38 6.71 40.10
CA VAL A 698 -5.97 8.02 40.43
C VAL A 698 -5.74 9.11 39.36
N SER A 699 -4.76 8.92 38.48
CA SER A 699 -4.39 9.85 37.41
C SER A 699 -4.99 9.45 36.05
N GLY A 700 -5.52 8.23 35.93
CA GLY A 700 -6.18 7.69 34.75
C GLY A 700 -5.29 6.78 33.90
N TYR A 701 -4.07 6.51 34.37
CA TYR A 701 -3.17 5.55 33.74
C TYR A 701 -3.68 4.13 34.00
N TYR A 702 -3.58 3.29 32.97
CA TYR A 702 -3.80 1.86 33.14
C TYR A 702 -2.54 1.25 33.72
N ILE A 703 -2.62 0.79 34.96
CA ILE A 703 -1.49 0.24 35.69
C ILE A 703 -1.77 -1.19 36.11
N THR A 704 -0.70 -1.94 36.36
CA THR A 704 -0.76 -3.32 36.84
C THR A 704 -0.07 -3.42 38.20
N ASP A 705 -0.81 -3.73 39.26
CA ASP A 705 -0.26 -4.07 40.57
C ASP A 705 0.14 -5.56 40.58
N GLN A 706 1.44 -5.81 40.67
CA GLN A 706 1.99 -7.17 40.71
C GLN A 706 2.14 -7.65 42.15
N ARG A 707 1.69 -8.88 42.41
CA ARG A 707 1.79 -9.53 43.72
C ARG A 707 2.25 -10.96 43.57
N THR A 708 2.84 -11.49 44.64
CA THR A 708 3.26 -12.88 44.70
C THR A 708 2.45 -13.64 45.74
N ALA A 709 1.93 -14.80 45.36
CA ALA A 709 1.13 -15.67 46.22
C ALA A 709 1.80 -17.03 46.40
N ILE A 710 1.82 -17.52 47.65
CA ILE A 710 2.25 -18.89 47.95
C ILE A 710 1.00 -19.75 48.12
N ALA A 711 0.87 -20.79 47.30
CA ALA A 711 -0.29 -21.68 47.29
C ALA A 711 0.14 -23.14 47.40
N GLU A 712 -0.79 -24.00 47.83
CA GLU A 712 -0.61 -25.45 47.73
C GLU A 712 -0.76 -25.84 46.26
N LYS A 713 0.07 -26.76 45.78
CA LYS A 713 0.00 -27.26 44.40
C LYS A 713 -1.37 -27.88 44.13
N GLY A 714 -2.01 -27.47 43.03
CA GLY A 714 -3.38 -27.83 42.67
C GLY A 714 -4.46 -26.95 43.29
N SER A 715 -4.11 -25.84 43.94
CA SER A 715 -5.10 -24.84 44.38
C SER A 715 -5.82 -24.23 43.18
N SER A 716 -7.13 -24.03 43.28
CA SER A 716 -7.90 -23.38 42.21
C SER A 716 -7.56 -21.90 42.10
N TYR A 717 -7.63 -21.34 40.89
CA TYR A 717 -7.44 -19.90 40.68
C TYR A 717 -8.42 -19.07 41.52
N ALA A 718 -9.67 -19.53 41.64
CA ALA A 718 -10.69 -18.89 42.47
C ALA A 718 -10.31 -18.85 43.96
N ASP A 719 -9.73 -19.94 44.50
CA ASP A 719 -9.25 -19.97 45.88
C ASP A 719 -8.10 -18.99 46.10
N ILE A 720 -7.18 -18.89 45.14
CA ILE A 720 -6.05 -17.94 45.19
C ILE A 720 -6.56 -16.51 45.14
N LEU A 721 -7.42 -16.18 44.18
CA LEU A 721 -8.03 -14.85 44.06
C LEU A 721 -8.77 -14.47 45.35
N SER A 722 -9.53 -15.38 45.95
CA SER A 722 -10.27 -15.10 47.19
C SER A 722 -9.39 -14.70 48.38
N ARG A 723 -8.12 -15.12 48.39
CA ARG A 723 -7.17 -14.89 49.49
C ARG A 723 -6.27 -13.68 49.25
N TYR A 724 -5.88 -13.46 48.00
CA TYR A 724 -4.81 -12.51 47.64
C TYR A 724 -5.31 -11.26 46.91
N LYS A 725 -6.60 -11.21 46.52
CA LYS A 725 -7.17 -10.02 45.87
C LYS A 725 -7.04 -8.75 46.72
N PRO A 726 -6.83 -7.59 46.10
CA PRO A 726 -7.08 -6.31 46.73
C PRO A 726 -8.58 -6.17 47.04
N GLU A 727 -8.92 -5.85 48.30
CA GLU A 727 -10.31 -5.55 48.68
C GLU A 727 -10.73 -4.14 48.25
N THR A 728 -9.77 -3.23 48.10
CA THR A 728 -9.96 -1.85 47.63
C THR A 728 -8.79 -1.44 46.77
N ILE A 729 -9.05 -0.59 45.77
CA ILE A 729 -8.05 0.05 44.92
C ILE A 729 -8.25 1.56 44.91
N ASP A 730 -7.17 2.32 44.77
CA ASP A 730 -7.22 3.76 44.58
C ASP A 730 -7.39 4.06 43.08
N SER A 731 -8.61 3.85 42.58
CA SER A 731 -8.93 4.06 41.17
C SER A 731 -9.24 5.51 40.82
N TYR A 732 -9.29 5.84 39.52
CA TYR A 732 -9.62 7.17 39.04
C TYR A 732 -10.87 7.77 39.74
N PRO A 733 -10.83 9.03 40.20
CA PRO A 733 -11.94 9.64 40.92
C PRO A 733 -13.26 9.55 40.16
N GLY A 734 -14.27 8.95 40.79
CA GLY A 734 -15.60 8.77 40.20
C GLY A 734 -15.86 7.38 39.62
N LEU A 735 -14.83 6.57 39.38
CA LEU A 735 -15.02 5.16 39.01
C LEU A 735 -15.56 4.35 40.20
N GLN A 736 -16.49 3.45 39.90
CA GLN A 736 -17.21 2.64 40.87
C GLN A 736 -16.76 1.18 40.76
N PHE A 737 -15.68 0.84 41.48
CA PHE A 737 -15.12 -0.51 41.49
C PHE A 737 -16.10 -1.55 42.06
N GLU A 738 -16.39 -2.60 41.29
CA GLU A 738 -17.31 -3.70 41.67
C GLU A 738 -16.59 -5.00 42.04
N GLY A 739 -15.38 -5.21 41.52
CA GLY A 739 -14.61 -6.42 41.78
C GLY A 739 -13.57 -6.72 40.71
N TRP A 740 -13.06 -7.94 40.74
CA TRP A 740 -12.04 -8.41 39.81
C TRP A 740 -12.61 -9.51 38.94
N THR A 741 -12.31 -9.46 37.65
CA THR A 741 -12.53 -10.56 36.71
C THR A 741 -11.18 -11.10 36.28
N MET A 742 -11.06 -12.42 36.21
CA MET A 742 -9.85 -13.06 35.70
C MET A 742 -9.90 -13.08 34.18
N ASP A 743 -8.76 -12.82 33.55
CA ASP A 743 -8.60 -13.07 32.12
C ASP A 743 -8.26 -14.56 31.91
N GLY A 744 -8.99 -15.25 31.03
CA GLY A 744 -8.78 -16.68 30.73
C GLY A 744 -9.70 -17.71 31.41
N GLU A 745 -9.37 -19.00 31.26
CA GLU A 745 -10.18 -20.13 31.72
C GLU A 745 -9.95 -20.49 33.20
N GLU A 746 -10.97 -21.01 33.89
CA GLU A 746 -10.82 -21.52 35.26
C GLU A 746 -9.88 -22.73 35.30
N GLY A 747 -8.92 -22.71 36.22
CA GLY A 747 -7.90 -23.74 36.35
C GLY A 747 -7.37 -23.92 37.78
N ASN A 748 -6.31 -24.70 37.88
CA ASN A 748 -5.57 -24.91 39.12
C ASN A 748 -4.09 -24.70 38.87
N VAL A 749 -3.40 -24.07 39.82
CA VAL A 749 -1.96 -23.86 39.69
C VAL A 749 -1.20 -25.15 39.92
N VAL A 750 -0.29 -25.53 39.01
CA VAL A 750 0.45 -26.80 39.11
C VAL A 750 1.97 -26.66 39.07
N TYR A 751 2.48 -25.48 38.75
CA TYR A 751 3.90 -25.12 38.77
C TYR A 751 4.09 -23.70 39.34
N SER A 752 5.33 -23.34 39.67
CA SER A 752 5.67 -21.99 40.14
C SER A 752 5.93 -21.06 38.95
N GLY A 753 5.76 -19.75 39.11
CA GLY A 753 5.94 -18.76 38.04
C GLY A 753 4.71 -18.55 37.16
N GLU A 754 3.67 -19.39 37.32
CA GLU A 754 2.40 -19.22 36.64
C GLU A 754 1.80 -17.83 36.94
N SER A 755 1.48 -17.09 35.87
CA SER A 755 0.94 -15.73 35.97
C SER A 755 -0.58 -15.75 35.82
N LEU A 756 -1.29 -15.16 36.78
CA LEU A 756 -2.74 -14.98 36.78
C LEU A 756 -3.06 -13.50 36.70
N SER A 757 -3.73 -13.10 35.62
CA SER A 757 -4.10 -11.72 35.35
C SER A 757 -5.57 -11.46 35.68
N PHE A 758 -5.81 -10.33 36.35
CA PHE A 758 -7.13 -9.90 36.80
C PHE A 758 -7.35 -8.44 36.43
N GLU A 759 -8.50 -8.14 35.85
CA GLU A 759 -8.91 -6.80 35.49
C GLU A 759 -9.98 -6.28 36.44
N ALA A 760 -9.83 -5.03 36.86
CA ALA A 760 -10.83 -4.34 37.66
C ALA A 760 -12.12 -4.15 36.86
N GLN A 761 -13.24 -4.44 37.48
CA GLN A 761 -14.58 -4.20 36.93
C GLN A 761 -15.17 -2.96 37.58
N TYR A 762 -15.76 -2.10 36.75
CA TYR A 762 -16.39 -0.86 37.17
C TYR A 762 -17.86 -0.83 36.74
N ALA A 763 -18.72 -0.28 37.59
CA ALA A 763 -20.15 -0.11 37.29
C ALA A 763 -20.39 0.97 36.22
N ASN A 764 -19.46 1.92 36.11
CA ASN A 764 -19.43 3.03 35.17
C ASN A 764 -18.13 3.01 34.36
N CYS A 765 -18.06 3.81 33.31
CA CYS A 765 -16.99 3.75 32.32
C CYS A 765 -16.03 4.95 32.39
N LEU A 766 -14.79 4.73 31.98
CA LEU A 766 -13.74 5.74 31.82
C LEU A 766 -13.51 6.05 30.33
N LEU A 767 -13.66 7.33 29.97
CA LEU A 767 -13.24 7.87 28.69
C LEU A 767 -11.91 8.57 28.89
N ARG A 768 -10.86 8.13 28.20
CA ARG A 768 -9.50 8.67 28.32
C ARG A 768 -9.08 9.39 27.06
N PHE A 769 -8.35 10.48 27.22
CA PHE A 769 -7.81 11.30 26.16
C PHE A 769 -6.30 11.42 26.37
N ILE A 770 -5.53 10.72 25.54
CA ILE A 770 -4.08 10.67 25.61
C ILE A 770 -3.53 11.43 24.41
N ILE A 771 -2.70 12.44 24.69
CA ILE A 771 -2.08 13.28 23.66
C ILE A 771 -0.57 13.26 23.86
N ASP A 772 0.17 12.86 22.83
CA ASP A 772 1.63 12.80 22.86
C ASP A 772 2.21 12.97 21.46
N GLU A 773 3.28 13.74 21.31
CA GLU A 773 3.92 13.96 20.00
C GLU A 773 4.51 12.66 19.41
N ARG A 774 4.97 11.73 20.26
CA ARG A 774 5.55 10.44 19.82
C ARG A 774 4.53 9.51 19.15
N LEU A 775 3.24 9.72 19.41
CA LEU A 775 2.19 8.92 18.81
C LEU A 775 2.06 9.18 17.28
N ALA A 776 2.59 10.30 16.78
CA ALA A 776 2.68 10.58 15.34
C ALA A 776 3.52 9.53 14.59
N ASP A 777 4.52 8.93 15.27
CA ASP A 777 5.42 7.91 14.72
C ASP A 777 4.89 6.47 14.94
N GLY A 778 3.64 6.32 15.41
CA GLY A 778 3.03 5.01 15.69
C GLY A 778 3.56 4.31 16.94
N ILE A 779 4.41 4.98 17.73
CA ILE A 779 4.98 4.44 18.97
C ILE A 779 3.93 4.54 20.08
N ARG A 780 3.50 3.39 20.62
CA ARG A 780 2.49 3.30 21.71
C ARG A 780 3.05 2.72 23.01
N GLU A 781 4.33 2.39 23.02
CA GLU A 781 5.01 1.65 24.09
C GLU A 781 5.83 2.64 24.92
N ASP A 782 5.17 3.38 25.83
CA ASP A 782 5.78 4.10 26.95
C ASP A 782 4.65 4.57 27.88
N LEU A 783 4.73 4.27 29.19
CA LEU A 783 3.68 4.58 30.16
C LEU A 783 3.67 6.06 30.62
N ASP A 784 4.60 6.89 30.17
CA ASP A 784 4.71 8.30 30.54
C ASP A 784 4.29 9.20 29.36
N PHE A 785 2.98 9.39 29.17
CA PHE A 785 2.44 10.26 28.14
C PHE A 785 2.49 11.74 28.53
N ASP A 786 2.78 12.62 27.56
CA ASP A 786 2.82 14.08 27.74
C ASP A 786 1.54 14.66 28.36
N TYR A 787 0.38 14.13 27.98
CA TYR A 787 -0.91 14.58 28.48
C TYR A 787 -1.90 13.42 28.57
N ILE A 788 -2.54 13.32 29.74
CA ILE A 788 -3.70 12.47 29.97
C ILE A 788 -4.81 13.27 30.63
N SER A 789 -6.03 13.12 30.12
CA SER A 789 -7.25 13.60 30.76
C SER A 789 -8.30 12.51 30.69
N CYS A 790 -9.15 12.41 31.71
CA CYS A 790 -10.21 11.41 31.74
C CYS A 790 -11.56 12.02 32.09
N MET A 791 -12.62 11.33 31.68
CA MET A 791 -14.01 11.63 32.00
C MET A 791 -14.71 10.34 32.40
N VAL A 792 -15.47 10.37 33.49
CA VAL A 792 -16.28 9.24 33.95
C VAL A 792 -17.71 9.42 33.49
N ALA A 793 -18.33 8.36 32.98
CA ALA A 793 -19.71 8.37 32.49
C ALA A 793 -20.41 7.03 32.75
N GLU A 794 -21.74 7.04 32.82
CA GLU A 794 -22.52 5.82 33.04
C GLU A 794 -22.67 4.99 31.74
N TYR A 795 -22.75 3.67 31.86
CA TYR A 795 -22.98 2.80 30.70
C TYR A 795 -24.31 3.14 30.01
N GLY A 796 -24.27 3.36 28.69
CA GLY A 796 -25.41 3.77 27.87
C GLY A 796 -25.69 5.27 27.86
N GLU A 797 -24.94 6.08 28.62
CA GLU A 797 -25.03 7.53 28.60
C GLU A 797 -24.52 8.10 27.27
N THR A 798 -25.02 9.28 26.89
CA THR A 798 -24.48 10.04 25.75
C THR A 798 -23.83 11.31 26.29
N VAL A 799 -22.54 11.46 26.02
CA VAL A 799 -21.68 12.53 26.56
C VAL A 799 -21.11 13.38 25.44
N THR A 800 -20.88 14.66 25.71
CA THR A 800 -20.17 15.56 24.80
C THR A 800 -18.68 15.52 25.13
N LEU A 801 -17.85 15.23 24.12
CA LEU A 801 -16.40 15.15 24.28
C LEU A 801 -15.78 16.56 24.41
N PRO A 802 -14.64 16.70 25.11
CA PRO A 802 -13.94 17.99 25.21
C PRO A 802 -13.48 18.48 23.82
N ALA A 803 -13.71 19.75 23.54
CA ALA A 803 -13.23 20.41 22.31
C ALA A 803 -11.90 21.15 22.49
N LYS A 804 -11.35 21.16 23.71
CA LYS A 804 -10.10 21.85 24.08
C LYS A 804 -9.34 21.00 25.08
N PHE A 805 -8.03 20.97 24.91
CA PHE A 805 -7.11 20.24 25.77
C PHE A 805 -5.98 21.19 26.15
N ASP A 806 -5.67 21.26 27.44
CA ASP A 806 -4.72 22.24 27.95
C ASP A 806 -3.31 21.93 27.43
N GLY A 807 -2.62 22.95 26.91
CA GLY A 807 -1.27 22.80 26.37
C GLY A 807 -1.20 22.46 24.88
N TYR A 808 -2.32 22.29 24.18
CA TYR A 808 -2.37 21.94 22.75
C TYR A 808 -3.29 22.87 21.96
N SER A 809 -2.83 23.37 20.81
CA SER A 809 -3.63 24.24 19.93
C SER A 809 -4.44 23.48 18.89
N GLU A 810 -3.89 22.38 18.38
CA GLU A 810 -4.48 21.52 17.36
C GLU A 810 -4.10 20.08 17.68
N ILE A 811 -5.04 19.15 17.52
CA ILE A 811 -4.85 17.72 17.80
C ILE A 811 -5.35 16.92 16.60
N THR A 812 -4.51 16.04 16.12
CA THR A 812 -4.84 14.98 15.18
C THR A 812 -5.08 13.71 15.97
N TRP A 813 -6.30 13.16 15.89
CA TRP A 813 -6.66 11.91 16.55
C TRP A 813 -6.26 10.71 15.67
N LEU A 814 -5.71 9.67 16.29
CA LEU A 814 -5.03 8.56 15.63
C LEU A 814 -5.90 7.36 15.28
N ASN A 815 -7.21 7.47 15.44
CA ASN A 815 -8.17 6.45 15.03
C ASN A 815 -9.41 7.16 14.46
N ASP A 816 -10.11 6.55 13.49
CA ASP A 816 -11.44 6.97 12.97
C ASP A 816 -12.57 6.94 14.04
N MET A 817 -12.20 6.91 15.32
CA MET A 817 -13.07 6.83 16.48
C MET A 817 -13.50 8.20 17.00
N TRP A 818 -12.86 9.31 16.58
CA TRP A 818 -13.31 10.63 17.00
C TRP A 818 -14.59 11.02 16.24
N PRO A 819 -15.74 11.21 16.93
CA PRO A 819 -16.99 11.52 16.24
C PRO A 819 -16.98 12.95 15.70
N GLU A 820 -17.40 13.13 14.44
CA GLU A 820 -17.46 14.45 13.78
C GLU A 820 -18.31 15.47 14.54
N ASP A 821 -19.37 15.01 15.21
CA ASP A 821 -20.27 15.85 16.00
C ASP A 821 -19.80 16.08 17.44
N GLY A 822 -18.67 15.47 17.85
CA GLY A 822 -18.11 15.56 19.19
C GLY A 822 -18.95 14.89 20.27
N VAL A 823 -19.87 14.00 19.91
CA VAL A 823 -20.76 13.30 20.85
C VAL A 823 -20.47 11.80 20.86
N TRP A 824 -20.36 11.23 22.06
CA TRP A 824 -20.07 9.81 22.24
C TRP A 824 -21.17 9.10 23.03
N LYS A 825 -21.60 7.94 22.55
CA LYS A 825 -22.49 7.04 23.29
C LYS A 825 -21.64 6.01 24.02
N VAL A 826 -21.62 6.08 25.34
CA VAL A 826 -20.80 5.24 26.20
C VAL A 826 -21.35 3.82 26.21
N ASP A 827 -20.57 2.86 25.71
CA ASP A 827 -20.88 1.43 25.73
C ASP A 827 -19.73 0.58 26.30
N GLY A 828 -18.76 1.24 26.92
CA GLY A 828 -17.59 0.66 27.56
C GLY A 828 -16.53 1.75 27.86
N ASP A 829 -15.42 1.32 28.45
CA ASP A 829 -14.22 2.16 28.59
C ASP A 829 -13.63 2.43 27.21
N VAL A 830 -13.19 3.66 26.95
CA VAL A 830 -12.62 4.04 25.66
C VAL A 830 -11.42 4.96 25.85
N THR A 831 -10.42 4.78 24.99
CA THR A 831 -9.21 5.62 24.97
C THR A 831 -9.06 6.25 23.59
N PHE A 832 -9.07 7.57 23.55
CA PHE A 832 -8.79 8.38 22.38
C PHE A 832 -7.31 8.76 22.40
N PHE A 833 -6.59 8.38 21.35
CA PHE A 833 -5.19 8.72 21.15
C PHE A 833 -5.07 9.85 20.13
N GLY A 834 -4.28 10.88 20.43
CA GLY A 834 -3.98 11.94 19.49
C GLY A 834 -2.56 12.47 19.64
N TYR A 835 -2.14 13.27 18.67
CA TYR A 835 -0.89 14.04 18.72
C TYR A 835 -1.20 15.45 18.24
N GLY A 836 -0.43 16.44 18.69
CA GLY A 836 -0.79 17.83 18.44
C GLY A 836 0.33 18.80 18.74
N VAL A 837 0.18 20.04 18.27
CA VAL A 837 1.18 21.09 18.47
C VAL A 837 1.08 21.61 19.90
N LYS A 838 2.15 21.44 20.70
CA LYS A 838 2.27 22.04 22.02
C LYS A 838 2.25 23.56 21.92
N THR A 839 1.38 24.21 22.69
CA THR A 839 1.42 25.66 22.86
C THR A 839 2.43 26.00 23.95
N ASP A 840 3.42 26.86 23.65
CA ASP A 840 4.35 27.40 24.66
C ASP A 840 3.57 27.81 25.92
N THR A 841 4.00 27.26 27.06
CA THR A 841 3.36 27.48 28.35
C THR A 841 3.33 28.99 28.66
N PRO A 842 2.20 29.57 29.10
CA PRO A 842 2.24 30.85 29.78
C PRO A 842 3.09 30.70 31.05
N ASP A 843 3.98 31.65 31.29
CA ASP A 843 4.70 31.82 32.56
C ASP A 843 3.79 31.54 33.76
N GLU A 844 4.36 30.90 34.80
CA GLU A 844 3.72 30.61 36.08
C GLU A 844 2.72 31.70 36.51
N PRO A 845 1.55 31.33 37.05
CA PRO A 845 0.58 32.31 37.49
C PRO A 845 1.21 33.22 38.56
N VAL A 846 1.33 34.50 38.21
CA VAL A 846 1.68 35.56 39.16
C VAL A 846 0.68 35.49 40.31
N THR A 847 1.16 35.12 41.51
CA THR A 847 0.39 35.13 42.75
C THR A 847 -0.46 36.41 42.85
N PRO A 848 -1.81 36.31 42.91
CA PRO A 848 -2.67 37.45 43.20
C PRO A 848 -2.46 37.91 44.65
N PRO A 849 -2.62 39.20 44.95
CA PRO A 849 -2.46 39.71 46.31
C PRO A 849 -3.59 39.20 47.21
N ASP A 850 -3.16 38.62 48.33
CA ASP A 850 -4.01 38.11 49.40
C ASP A 850 -5.09 39.12 49.80
N SER A 851 -6.36 38.74 49.64
CA SER A 851 -7.51 39.59 49.92
C SER A 851 -8.49 38.89 50.86
N GLN A 852 -8.38 39.27 52.13
CA GLN A 852 -9.44 39.35 53.14
C GLN A 852 -10.13 38.05 53.58
N GLU A 853 -9.67 37.52 54.71
CA GLU A 853 -10.56 36.85 55.67
C GLU A 853 -11.59 37.86 56.27
N PRO A 854 -12.79 37.39 56.65
CA PRO A 854 -13.91 38.26 56.99
C PRO A 854 -13.80 38.87 58.39
N SER A 855 -14.32 40.09 58.52
CA SER A 855 -14.45 40.84 59.77
C SER A 855 -15.42 40.20 60.76
N GLU A 856 -15.01 40.08 62.04
CA GLU A 856 -15.81 40.51 63.20
C GLU A 856 -14.89 41.07 64.33
N ASP A 857 -14.95 42.41 64.47
CA ASP A 857 -14.95 43.26 65.69
C ASP A 857 -13.68 43.36 66.61
N PRO A 858 -13.57 44.37 67.51
CA PRO A 858 -12.77 45.56 67.26
C PRO A 858 -11.71 45.85 68.35
N GLY A 859 -10.68 46.64 68.01
CA GLY A 859 -10.08 47.57 68.98
C GLY A 859 -8.54 47.66 69.04
N THR A 860 -8.09 48.91 68.92
CA THR A 860 -6.88 49.53 69.51
C THR A 860 -5.47 49.25 68.94
N ASP A 861 -5.07 50.15 68.04
CA ASP A 861 -4.03 51.20 68.21
C ASP A 861 -2.51 50.85 68.27
N ILE A 862 -1.73 51.73 67.61
CA ILE A 862 -0.29 52.08 67.80
C ILE A 862 0.81 51.42 66.90
N THR A 863 1.05 52.08 65.76
CA THR A 863 2.32 52.67 65.20
C THR A 863 3.72 51.98 65.22
N VAL A 864 4.36 52.03 64.01
CA VAL A 864 5.67 52.69 63.66
C VAL A 864 6.93 51.85 63.28
N THR A 865 7.34 52.04 62.00
CA THR A 865 8.68 52.16 61.33
C THR A 865 9.71 51.02 61.20
N THR A 866 9.96 50.63 59.94
CA THR A 866 11.22 50.65 59.10
C THR A 866 12.60 50.99 59.74
N PRO A 867 13.80 50.88 59.06
CA PRO A 867 14.23 50.15 57.81
C PRO A 867 15.70 49.54 57.76
N VAL A 868 15.98 48.58 56.82
CA VAL A 868 17.07 48.52 55.75
C VAL A 868 18.61 48.56 56.13
N PRO A 869 19.68 48.32 55.29
CA PRO A 869 20.01 47.48 54.08
C PRO A 869 21.38 46.68 54.09
N GLY A 870 21.62 45.89 53.01
CA GLY A 870 22.86 45.92 52.15
C GLY A 870 23.87 44.76 52.29
N SER A 871 24.74 44.35 51.34
CA SER A 871 25.04 44.60 49.91
C SER A 871 26.27 43.72 49.49
N GLN A 872 26.35 43.34 48.19
CA GLN A 872 27.53 43.15 47.30
C GLN A 872 28.50 41.92 47.28
N SER A 873 28.53 41.28 46.10
CA SER A 873 29.59 40.84 45.14
C SER A 873 31.03 40.45 45.55
N GLY A 874 31.60 39.44 44.86
CA GLY A 874 33.05 39.32 44.60
C GLY A 874 33.54 37.97 44.03
N GLU A 875 34.42 38.03 43.02
CA GLU A 875 34.91 36.99 42.10
C GLU A 875 36.26 36.29 42.51
N LYS A 876 36.54 35.12 41.88
CA LYS A 876 37.85 34.55 41.40
C LYS A 876 38.74 33.55 42.21
N THR A 877 39.01 32.42 41.50
CA THR A 877 40.28 31.66 41.26
C THR A 877 40.94 30.73 42.32
N GLY A 878 41.14 29.44 41.95
CA GLY A 878 42.49 28.79 41.89
C GLY A 878 42.88 27.63 42.86
N SER A 879 42.83 26.38 42.35
CA SER A 879 43.75 25.20 42.50
C SER A 879 44.24 24.60 43.87
N ALA A 880 43.88 23.31 44.05
CA ALA A 880 44.59 22.10 44.54
C ALA A 880 45.34 22.01 45.91
N ALA A 881 44.89 21.08 46.78
CA ALA A 881 45.58 19.83 47.22
C ALA A 881 45.22 19.37 48.67
N ASP A 882 44.61 18.18 48.75
CA ASP A 882 44.57 17.09 49.76
C ASP A 882 44.79 17.32 51.28
N LEU A 883 43.80 16.88 52.10
CA LEU A 883 43.85 15.66 52.95
C LEU A 883 42.64 15.55 53.92
N GLU A 884 41.91 14.43 53.79
CA GLU A 884 41.14 13.63 54.77
C GLU A 884 40.47 14.27 56.01
N ASN A 885 39.12 14.13 56.14
CA ASN A 885 38.46 13.19 57.08
C ASN A 885 36.92 13.25 57.05
N SER A 886 36.31 12.10 56.77
CA SER A 886 35.09 11.44 57.34
C SER A 886 33.73 12.14 57.64
N VAL A 887 32.69 11.34 57.29
CA VAL A 887 31.30 11.21 57.82
C VAL A 887 30.12 11.82 57.01
N SER A 888 29.63 11.01 56.06
CA SER A 888 28.29 10.35 55.94
C SER A 888 26.94 11.11 56.03
N ALA A 889 26.05 10.68 55.11
CA ALA A 889 24.58 10.72 55.04
C ALA A 889 23.95 12.00 54.44
N ARG A 890 23.04 11.97 53.45
CA ARG A 890 22.19 10.93 52.86
C ARG A 890 21.60 11.51 51.55
N ALA A 891 21.76 10.85 50.41
CA ALA A 891 20.98 11.11 49.19
C ALA A 891 20.42 9.76 48.76
N ALA A 892 19.11 9.70 48.56
CA ALA A 892 18.40 8.51 48.11
C ALA A 892 18.49 8.49 46.58
N ASP A 893 18.93 7.34 46.10
CA ASP A 893 19.09 6.90 44.73
C ASP A 893 17.97 5.87 44.51
N THR A 894 17.21 6.00 43.43
CA THR A 894 16.26 4.99 42.95
C THR A 894 16.36 4.99 41.44
N GLY A 895 17.31 4.21 40.93
CA GLY A 895 17.21 3.58 39.62
C GLY A 895 16.38 2.31 39.78
N ASP A 896 15.35 2.19 38.97
CA ASP A 896 14.55 0.98 38.76
C ASP A 896 14.19 1.01 37.27
N GLU A 897 15.04 0.42 36.44
CA GLU A 897 14.71 0.11 35.05
C GLU A 897 14.16 -1.31 35.04
N THR A 898 12.84 -1.43 35.15
CA THR A 898 12.12 -2.68 34.95
C THR A 898 12.02 -2.98 33.45
N GLN A 899 12.58 -4.12 33.04
CA GLN A 899 12.19 -4.81 31.81
C GLN A 899 10.70 -5.16 31.89
N ILE A 900 9.91 -4.74 30.90
CA ILE A 900 8.50 -5.10 30.76
C ILE A 900 8.33 -5.89 29.46
N THR A 901 7.88 -7.13 29.62
CA THR A 901 7.50 -8.03 28.54
C THR A 901 6.28 -7.48 27.78
N ALA A 902 6.39 -7.46 26.45
CA ALA A 902 5.36 -7.01 25.55
C ALA A 902 4.12 -7.94 25.59
N ALA A 903 3.10 -7.51 26.32
CA ALA A 903 1.75 -8.09 26.26
C ALA A 903 0.70 -6.97 26.31
N ALA A 904 0.72 -6.06 25.33
CA ALA A 904 -0.36 -5.08 25.11
C ALA A 904 -0.37 -4.51 23.68
N ALA A 905 -0.42 -5.39 22.67
CA ALA A 905 -0.74 -4.99 21.30
C ALA A 905 -1.66 -6.04 20.63
N ALA A 906 -2.84 -6.27 21.20
CA ALA A 906 -3.86 -7.11 20.55
C ALA A 906 -5.28 -6.72 20.98
N LEU A 907 -5.73 -5.49 20.70
CA LEU A 907 -7.16 -5.19 20.79
C LEU A 907 -7.64 -4.02 19.92
N VAL A 908 -7.31 -4.02 18.62
CA VAL A 908 -8.25 -3.65 17.55
C VAL A 908 -7.80 -4.39 16.28
N GLY A 909 -8.48 -5.48 15.92
CA GLY A 909 -8.18 -6.21 14.69
C GLY A 909 -8.35 -7.73 14.74
N SER A 910 -9.38 -8.26 15.40
CA SER A 910 -9.65 -9.71 15.39
C SER A 910 -11.14 -10.06 15.42
N ALA A 911 -11.94 -9.37 14.61
CA ALA A 911 -13.30 -9.79 14.26
C ALA A 911 -13.49 -10.13 12.77
N ALA A 912 -12.51 -9.87 11.90
CA ALA A 912 -12.59 -10.18 10.46
C ALA A 912 -11.72 -11.36 9.99
N VAL A 913 -10.75 -11.82 10.79
CA VAL A 913 -9.81 -12.89 10.39
C VAL A 913 -10.24 -14.30 10.85
N LEU A 914 -11.18 -14.40 11.80
CA LEU A 914 -11.70 -15.68 12.31
C LEU A 914 -12.74 -16.37 11.38
N CYS A 915 -13.22 -15.70 10.32
CA CYS A 915 -14.03 -16.35 9.28
C CYS A 915 -13.21 -16.99 8.14
N ILE A 916 -11.90 -16.69 8.03
CA ILE A 916 -11.07 -17.20 6.93
C ILE A 916 -10.25 -18.44 7.34
N ILE A 917 -9.85 -18.58 8.61
CA ILE A 917 -9.12 -19.77 9.09
C ILE A 917 -10.05 -20.99 9.32
N ALA A 918 -11.35 -20.77 9.53
CA ALA A 918 -12.33 -21.86 9.62
C ALA A 918 -12.69 -22.48 8.24
N ALA A 919 -12.44 -21.78 7.13
CA ALA A 919 -12.65 -22.31 5.77
C ALA A 919 -11.45 -23.15 5.29
N ILE A 920 -10.22 -22.82 5.70
CA ILE A 920 -9.00 -23.52 5.24
C ILE A 920 -8.78 -24.86 5.95
N LYS A 921 -9.20 -25.02 7.22
CA LYS A 921 -9.13 -26.32 7.93
C LYS A 921 -10.16 -27.37 7.46
N LYS A 922 -11.12 -27.00 6.62
CA LYS A 922 -12.09 -27.95 6.02
C LYS A 922 -11.66 -28.47 4.64
N PHE A 923 -10.67 -27.85 3.99
CA PHE A 923 -10.17 -28.25 2.66
C PHE A 923 -8.99 -29.23 2.70
N ILE A 924 -8.27 -29.38 3.83
CA ILE A 924 -7.07 -30.24 3.93
C ILE A 924 -7.36 -31.67 4.45
N ARG A 925 -8.64 -32.07 4.65
CA ARG A 925 -9.00 -33.42 5.14
C ARG A 925 -9.81 -34.33 4.20
N SER A 926 -9.94 -34.01 2.92
CA SER A 926 -10.46 -34.98 1.93
C SER A 926 -9.77 -34.87 0.58
N GLY A 927 -8.64 -35.56 0.43
CA GLY A 927 -7.89 -35.63 -0.84
C GLY A 927 -6.71 -36.58 -0.78
N GLY A 928 -6.89 -37.77 -0.18
CA GLY A 928 -5.95 -38.87 -0.25
C GLY A 928 -6.48 -39.96 -1.18
N ARG A 929 -6.27 -39.78 -2.48
CA ARG A 929 -5.95 -40.82 -3.49
C ARG A 929 -5.93 -40.25 -4.88
#